data_AF-A0A2A5GYV4-F1
#
_entry.id   AF-A0A2A5GYV4-F1
#
_cell.length_a   1.000
_cell.length_b   1.000
_cell.length_c   1.000
_cell.angle_alpha   90.00
_cell.angle_beta   90.00
_cell.angle_gamma   90.00
#
_symmetry.space_group_name_H-M   'P 1'
#
loop_
_entity.id
_entity.type
_entity.pdbx_description
1 polymer ?
#
loop_
_entity_poly.entity_id
_entity_poly.type
_entity_poly.pdbx_seq_one_letter_code
_entity_poly.pdbx_strand_id
1 'polypeptide(L)'
;MNAPLKYVLVFLLSLAISCGKDEPRLIVPNQLTTEIKVPEDYATIQEAINAAKEGEVILLSPGTYSITEPLKINKKVTLASNYINTENDSDVDQVVITSNQNLEPLILFEDGSEESVCTGITFKNARKQVIIECDYMTITHCKFFDSGSDALSFEGAGGYVAYNYFENCGDEAIDADNSLDWIVEYNEIINPKDDGLEIRLHNDNKAERVHIIRYNYISGAGEDGIQLIDYDGNSGREFQIHHNTIINSAMVGLGCTINGNTVEDYNGSYMEEKAFVYNNVFNNNNHGITGANNMLVFNNIISKSENTGIKKLDNNSKADFNCFFNNTVDFSNAILGDSNIFEDPLFNPDFSLDLNSLCIEAGTITYVNNDLSQTVADVDIFGNKPDMGAIEYDGASINNIAPTVSAGSNQVITSSQTTLLGEVTDDGLPSSGSLTFLWSFVDGPLGETVGFDNMNNKETSATFNKQGSYDLKLVASDGEKSRSDVLNVYYVKDFNDVIINLDTDTYIEAENYRYLVGSARVINNNGASEGKIVNAEPGQGTWAYSEYRLVTFASGTYYVWINASGIDSNSNGIKVAFNDLNTEIPIDGTITNSFDGSSWVKIAFNNIPEGVYPLRIYATEEGVSWDRIFITTDSNLEPGQ
;
A
#
# COMPACT_ATOMS: atom_id res chain seq x y z
N MET A 1 -49.72 5.46 -2.80
CA MET A 1 -49.35 6.74 -2.14
C MET A 1 -47.87 6.91 -2.40
N ASN A 2 -47.47 8.08 -2.88
CA ASN A 2 -46.19 8.33 -3.53
C ASN A 2 -45.05 8.49 -2.52
N ALA A 3 -44.03 7.63 -2.59
CA ALA A 3 -42.69 7.90 -2.06
C ALA A 3 -41.82 8.51 -3.19
N PRO A 4 -40.88 9.43 -2.89
CA PRO A 4 -40.15 10.16 -3.92
C PRO A 4 -39.08 9.28 -4.57
N LEU A 5 -39.22 9.04 -5.88
CA LEU A 5 -38.17 8.59 -6.80
C LEU A 5 -37.02 9.61 -6.81
N LYS A 6 -36.06 9.51 -5.88
CA LYS A 6 -34.82 10.31 -5.93
C LYS A 6 -33.52 9.49 -5.94
N TYR A 7 -33.56 8.20 -5.62
CA TYR A 7 -32.34 7.36 -5.53
C TYR A 7 -32.21 6.29 -6.64
N VAL A 8 -33.08 6.31 -7.65
CA VAL A 8 -33.03 5.39 -8.82
C VAL A 8 -32.01 5.86 -9.88
N LEU A 9 -31.35 7.01 -9.70
CA LEU A 9 -30.42 7.52 -10.73
C LEU A 9 -29.10 6.73 -10.82
N VAL A 10 -28.74 5.93 -9.81
CA VAL A 10 -27.57 5.02 -9.87
C VAL A 10 -27.93 3.72 -10.61
N PHE A 11 -29.21 3.34 -10.68
CA PHE A 11 -29.68 2.18 -11.45
C PHE A 11 -29.59 2.38 -12.98
N LEU A 12 -29.35 3.60 -13.45
CA LEU A 12 -29.16 3.92 -14.87
C LEU A 12 -27.69 3.96 -15.30
N LEU A 13 -26.73 3.98 -14.37
CA LEU A 13 -25.31 3.82 -14.70
C LEU A 13 -24.92 2.35 -14.90
N SER A 14 -25.64 1.40 -14.28
CA SER A 14 -25.43 -0.03 -14.48
C SER A 14 -25.95 -0.56 -15.84
N LEU A 15 -26.73 0.23 -16.59
CA LEU A 15 -27.24 -0.17 -17.91
C LEU A 15 -26.33 0.22 -19.10
N ALA A 16 -25.18 0.84 -18.85
CA ALA A 16 -24.19 1.21 -19.87
C ALA A 16 -22.95 0.31 -19.90
N ILE A 17 -22.99 -0.86 -19.24
CA ILE A 17 -21.89 -1.82 -19.23
C ILE A 17 -22.16 -2.87 -20.31
N SER A 18 -21.72 -2.58 -21.53
CA SER A 18 -21.69 -3.52 -22.65
C SER A 18 -20.28 -3.49 -23.23
N CYS A 19 -19.55 -4.58 -23.01
CA CYS A 19 -18.15 -4.84 -23.36
C CYS A 19 -17.19 -4.51 -22.20
N GLY A 20 -16.56 -5.55 -21.65
CA GLY A 20 -15.81 -5.50 -20.40
C GLY A 20 -14.63 -4.53 -20.33
N LYS A 21 -14.13 -4.39 -19.10
CA LYS A 21 -12.95 -3.64 -18.67
C LYS A 21 -13.02 -2.10 -18.73
N ASP A 22 -14.18 -1.50 -18.55
CA ASP A 22 -14.22 -0.06 -18.25
C ASP A 22 -14.79 0.16 -16.85
N GLU A 23 -13.95 0.66 -15.95
CA GLU A 23 -14.27 1.15 -14.62
C GLU A 23 -15.43 2.17 -14.67
N PRO A 24 -16.21 2.32 -13.58
CA PRO A 24 -17.19 3.39 -13.49
C PRO A 24 -16.48 4.75 -13.60
N ARG A 25 -16.45 5.30 -14.82
CA ARG A 25 -15.99 6.65 -15.07
C ARG A 25 -16.85 7.63 -14.30
N LEU A 26 -16.24 8.36 -13.37
CA LEU A 26 -16.76 9.63 -12.89
C LEU A 26 -16.89 10.55 -14.11
N ILE A 27 -18.10 10.64 -14.67
CA ILE A 27 -18.44 11.75 -15.56
C ILE A 27 -18.50 12.98 -14.67
N VAL A 28 -17.34 13.60 -14.42
CA VAL A 28 -17.30 14.98 -13.96
C VAL A 28 -18.00 15.77 -15.05
N PRO A 29 -19.18 16.37 -14.78
CA PRO A 29 -19.85 17.18 -15.77
C PRO A 29 -18.85 18.24 -16.24
N ASN A 30 -18.72 18.38 -17.56
CA ASN A 30 -17.83 19.32 -18.24
C ASN A 30 -18.30 20.77 -18.04
N GLN A 31 -18.48 21.16 -16.77
CA GLN A 31 -18.65 22.52 -16.28
C GLN A 31 -17.27 22.95 -15.82
N LEU A 32 -16.84 24.13 -16.25
CA LEU A 32 -15.62 24.80 -15.80
C LEU A 32 -15.73 25.07 -14.28
N THR A 33 -15.55 24.06 -13.43
CA THR A 33 -15.39 24.25 -11.99
C THR A 33 -13.98 24.75 -11.77
N THR A 34 -13.88 25.90 -11.12
CA THR A 34 -12.61 26.48 -10.72
C THR A 34 -11.93 25.52 -9.75
N GLU A 35 -10.75 25.03 -10.10
CA GLU A 35 -9.89 24.26 -9.22
C GLU A 35 -9.24 25.19 -8.20
N ILE A 36 -9.29 24.80 -6.92
CA ILE A 36 -8.52 25.41 -5.84
C ILE A 36 -7.38 24.46 -5.51
N LYS A 37 -6.15 24.89 -5.68
CA LYS A 37 -4.96 24.05 -5.44
C LYS A 37 -4.38 24.29 -4.07
N VAL A 38 -4.03 23.22 -3.37
CA VAL A 38 -3.35 23.28 -2.09
C VAL A 38 -1.95 22.66 -2.23
N PRO A 39 -0.86 23.36 -1.88
CA PRO A 39 -0.81 24.65 -1.17
C PRO A 39 -0.75 25.91 -2.07
N GLU A 40 -0.88 25.79 -3.40
CA GLU A 40 -0.63 26.89 -4.35
C GLU A 40 -1.55 28.11 -4.13
N ASP A 41 -2.86 27.89 -3.99
CA ASP A 41 -3.86 28.95 -3.80
C ASP A 41 -4.14 29.26 -2.32
N TYR A 42 -4.05 28.23 -1.46
CA TYR A 42 -4.25 28.34 -0.01
C TYR A 42 -3.21 27.49 0.73
N ALA A 43 -2.66 28.03 1.82
CA ALA A 43 -1.58 27.36 2.57
C ALA A 43 -2.04 26.06 3.25
N THR A 44 -3.34 25.95 3.58
CA THR A 44 -3.91 24.79 4.27
C THR A 44 -5.16 24.27 3.59
N ILE A 45 -5.47 22.98 3.80
CA ILE A 45 -6.68 22.34 3.26
C ILE A 45 -7.94 23.00 3.83
N GLN A 46 -7.98 23.31 5.13
CA GLN A 46 -9.14 23.95 5.74
C GLN A 46 -9.42 25.36 5.18
N GLU A 47 -8.37 26.14 4.87
CA GLU A 47 -8.55 27.45 4.23
C GLU A 47 -9.15 27.30 2.82
N ALA A 48 -8.71 26.30 2.05
CA ALA A 48 -9.30 25.98 0.76
C ALA A 48 -10.76 25.56 0.89
N ILE A 49 -11.12 24.68 1.85
CA ILE A 49 -12.51 24.28 2.13
C ILE A 49 -13.37 25.51 2.48
N ASN A 50 -12.85 26.40 3.33
CA ASN A 50 -13.56 27.61 3.74
C ASN A 50 -13.83 28.54 2.54
N ALA A 51 -12.85 28.69 1.64
CA ALA A 51 -12.94 29.54 0.47
C ALA A 51 -13.76 28.94 -0.68
N ALA A 52 -13.79 27.61 -0.78
CA ALA A 52 -14.50 26.89 -1.83
C ALA A 52 -15.99 27.22 -1.84
N LYS A 53 -16.53 27.38 -3.03
CA LYS A 53 -17.97 27.41 -3.30
C LYS A 53 -18.49 26.00 -3.48
N GLU A 54 -19.80 25.88 -3.35
CA GLU A 54 -20.50 24.62 -3.55
C GLU A 54 -20.22 24.05 -4.96
N GLY A 55 -19.76 22.80 -5.01
CA GLY A 55 -19.39 22.06 -6.22
C GLY A 55 -17.97 22.29 -6.75
N GLU A 56 -17.13 23.11 -6.09
CA GLU A 56 -15.74 23.30 -6.52
C GLU A 56 -14.83 22.11 -6.15
N VAL A 57 -13.72 21.99 -6.90
CA VAL A 57 -12.69 20.98 -6.70
C VAL A 57 -11.54 21.59 -5.90
N ILE A 58 -11.18 20.94 -4.79
CA ILE A 58 -10.00 21.22 -3.99
C ILE A 58 -8.96 20.15 -4.35
N LEU A 59 -7.96 20.56 -5.12
CA LEU A 59 -6.91 19.68 -5.65
C LEU A 59 -5.67 19.76 -4.76
N LEU A 60 -5.35 18.65 -4.10
CA LEU A 60 -4.16 18.50 -3.28
C LEU A 60 -2.96 18.17 -4.15
N SER A 61 -1.90 18.97 -4.06
CA SER A 61 -0.62 18.70 -4.70
C SER A 61 0.14 17.61 -3.94
N PRO A 62 1.13 16.95 -4.57
CA PRO A 62 2.01 16.00 -3.88
C PRO A 62 2.59 16.59 -2.59
N GLY A 63 2.43 15.88 -1.47
CA GLY A 63 2.89 16.30 -0.17
C GLY A 63 2.26 15.54 1.00
N THR A 64 2.87 15.69 2.18
CA THR A 64 2.32 15.22 3.44
C THR A 64 1.70 16.38 4.21
N TYR A 65 0.40 16.32 4.44
CA TYR A 65 -0.42 17.29 5.14
C TYR A 65 -0.63 16.82 6.58
N SER A 66 0.24 17.28 7.49
CA SER A 66 0.10 17.03 8.92
C SER A 66 -0.87 18.02 9.56
N ILE A 67 -2.04 17.53 9.98
CA ILE A 67 -3.08 18.34 10.62
C ILE A 67 -3.12 18.07 12.13
N THR A 68 -3.51 19.07 12.91
CA THR A 68 -3.66 18.95 14.38
C THR A 68 -5.11 19.03 14.84
N GLU A 69 -6.02 19.39 13.95
CA GLU A 69 -7.46 19.51 14.17
C GLU A 69 -8.19 18.90 12.97
N PRO A 70 -9.41 18.36 13.14
CA PRO A 70 -10.15 17.75 12.05
C PRO A 70 -10.44 18.73 10.91
N LEU A 71 -10.29 18.28 9.67
CA LEU A 71 -10.76 18.99 8.50
C LEU A 71 -12.29 18.86 8.43
N LYS A 72 -12.99 19.98 8.57
CA LYS A 72 -14.46 20.03 8.58
C LYS A 72 -14.98 20.46 7.22
N ILE A 73 -15.78 19.60 6.60
CA ILE A 73 -16.44 19.85 5.31
C ILE A 73 -17.95 19.86 5.57
N ASN A 74 -18.58 21.01 5.32
CA ASN A 74 -20.01 21.27 5.60
C ASN A 74 -20.74 21.88 4.40
N LYS A 75 -20.19 21.66 3.21
CA LYS A 75 -20.69 22.13 1.92
C LYS A 75 -20.27 21.12 0.86
N LYS A 76 -21.04 20.97 -0.21
CA LYS A 76 -20.68 20.10 -1.33
C LYS A 76 -19.37 20.54 -1.99
N VAL A 77 -18.34 19.71 -1.98
CA VAL A 77 -17.05 19.92 -2.66
C VAL A 77 -16.48 18.59 -3.18
N THR A 78 -15.50 18.67 -4.07
CA THR A 78 -14.64 17.51 -4.37
C THR A 78 -13.27 17.75 -3.73
N LEU A 79 -12.84 16.87 -2.82
CA LEU A 79 -11.49 16.86 -2.29
C LEU A 79 -10.71 15.73 -2.98
N ALA A 80 -9.69 16.07 -3.74
CA ALA A 80 -8.99 15.09 -4.57
C ALA A 80 -7.49 15.34 -4.70
N SER A 81 -6.72 14.30 -5.02
CA SER A 81 -5.40 14.46 -5.63
C SER A 81 -5.51 14.57 -7.15
N ASN A 82 -4.35 14.62 -7.83
CA ASN A 82 -4.28 14.60 -9.28
C ASN A 82 -4.77 13.27 -9.91
N TYR A 83 -5.02 12.23 -9.12
CA TYR A 83 -5.68 10.99 -9.55
C TYR A 83 -6.96 11.27 -10.35
N ILE A 84 -7.75 12.27 -9.95
CA ILE A 84 -9.00 12.63 -10.65
C ILE A 84 -8.81 13.00 -12.13
N ASN A 85 -7.60 13.40 -12.51
CA ASN A 85 -7.23 13.78 -13.87
C ASN A 85 -6.44 12.70 -14.61
N THR A 86 -5.74 11.82 -13.88
CA THR A 86 -4.76 10.89 -14.45
C THR A 86 -5.17 9.44 -14.38
N GLU A 87 -6.05 9.06 -13.45
CA GLU A 87 -6.40 7.68 -13.13
C GLU A 87 -5.14 6.82 -12.84
N ASN A 88 -4.09 7.46 -12.29
CA ASN A 88 -2.82 6.80 -11.97
C ASN A 88 -2.64 6.67 -10.46
N ASP A 89 -2.59 5.44 -9.96
CA ASP A 89 -2.42 5.12 -8.54
C ASP A 89 -1.21 5.79 -7.89
N SER A 90 -0.14 6.10 -8.65
CA SER A 90 1.02 6.80 -8.12
C SER A 90 0.69 8.22 -7.61
N ASP A 91 -0.39 8.82 -8.10
CA ASP A 91 -0.84 10.15 -7.64
C ASP A 91 -1.52 10.05 -6.26
N VAL A 92 -2.10 8.89 -5.92
CA VAL A 92 -2.71 8.61 -4.61
C VAL A 92 -1.66 8.53 -3.52
N ASP A 93 -0.55 7.84 -3.79
CA ASP A 93 0.57 7.67 -2.84
C ASP A 93 1.32 8.99 -2.56
N GLN A 94 1.19 9.97 -3.45
CA GLN A 94 1.85 11.26 -3.34
C GLN A 94 1.12 12.26 -2.44
N VAL A 95 -0.15 12.03 -2.11
CA VAL A 95 -0.95 12.92 -1.25
C VAL A 95 -1.32 12.21 0.04
N VAL A 96 -0.65 12.58 1.13
CA VAL A 96 -0.85 11.96 2.45
C VAL A 96 -1.45 12.96 3.42
N ILE A 97 -2.62 12.69 3.97
CA ILE A 97 -3.20 13.42 5.12
C ILE A 97 -2.94 12.61 6.39
N THR A 98 -2.33 13.24 7.40
CA THR A 98 -1.90 12.54 8.61
C THR A 98 -2.00 13.39 9.86
N SER A 99 -1.99 12.73 11.03
CA SER A 99 -1.92 13.38 12.33
C SER A 99 -1.25 12.48 13.37
N ASN A 100 -1.24 12.93 14.63
CA ASN A 100 -0.90 12.06 15.76
C ASN A 100 -2.03 11.06 16.03
N GLN A 101 -1.69 9.97 16.73
CA GLN A 101 -2.59 8.84 17.02
C GLN A 101 -3.78 9.16 17.96
N ASN A 102 -3.93 10.40 18.42
CA ASN A 102 -5.08 10.80 19.26
C ASN A 102 -6.13 11.62 18.49
N LEU A 103 -5.85 12.08 17.27
CA LEU A 103 -6.81 12.91 16.54
C LEU A 103 -8.00 12.08 16.05
N GLU A 104 -9.21 12.62 16.16
CA GLU A 104 -10.43 11.97 15.72
C GLU A 104 -11.45 13.02 15.26
N PRO A 105 -11.86 13.01 13.98
CA PRO A 105 -11.25 12.33 12.83
C PRO A 105 -10.14 13.17 12.14
N LEU A 106 -9.48 12.64 11.09
CA LEU A 106 -8.73 13.50 10.14
C LEU A 106 -9.69 14.38 9.33
N ILE A 107 -10.76 13.78 8.80
CA ILE A 107 -11.81 14.47 8.04
C ILE A 107 -13.18 14.16 8.64
N LEU A 108 -13.96 15.21 8.88
CA LEU A 108 -15.36 15.16 9.26
C LEU A 108 -16.21 15.74 8.13
N PHE A 109 -17.02 14.90 7.50
CA PHE A 109 -18.05 15.31 6.55
C PHE A 109 -19.35 15.57 7.31
N GLU A 110 -19.61 16.85 7.62
CA GLU A 110 -20.77 17.32 8.38
C GLU A 110 -22.00 17.46 7.47
N ASP A 111 -23.19 17.55 8.06
CA ASP A 111 -24.42 18.01 7.39
C ASP A 111 -24.15 19.21 6.46
N GLY A 112 -24.73 19.19 5.25
CA GLY A 112 -24.49 20.16 4.19
C GLY A 112 -23.40 19.76 3.20
N SER A 113 -22.62 18.71 3.49
CA SER A 113 -21.61 18.16 2.57
C SER A 113 -22.13 17.06 1.64
N GLU A 114 -23.45 16.88 1.53
CA GLU A 114 -24.05 15.82 0.73
C GLU A 114 -23.59 15.88 -0.74
N GLU A 115 -23.41 14.71 -1.34
CA GLU A 115 -22.92 14.57 -2.72
C GLU A 115 -21.47 15.09 -2.92
N SER A 116 -20.71 15.30 -1.84
CA SER A 116 -19.26 15.54 -1.94
C SER A 116 -18.53 14.27 -2.37
N VAL A 117 -17.36 14.48 -2.97
CA VAL A 117 -16.46 13.40 -3.43
C VAL A 117 -15.12 13.54 -2.73
N CYS A 118 -14.61 12.44 -2.18
CA CYS A 118 -13.24 12.32 -1.70
C CYS A 118 -12.54 11.24 -2.51
N THR A 119 -11.47 11.60 -3.24
CA THR A 119 -10.80 10.61 -4.10
C THR A 119 -9.30 10.78 -4.27
N GLY A 120 -8.59 9.67 -4.37
CA GLY A 120 -7.15 9.69 -4.68
C GLY A 120 -6.28 10.17 -3.52
N ILE A 121 -6.68 9.96 -2.27
CA ILE A 121 -5.97 10.48 -1.09
C ILE A 121 -5.53 9.32 -0.20
N THR A 122 -4.30 9.40 0.32
CA THR A 122 -3.81 8.50 1.36
C THR A 122 -4.04 9.12 2.73
N PHE A 123 -4.78 8.42 3.60
CA PHE A 123 -4.96 8.71 5.02
C PHE A 123 -4.00 7.85 5.84
N LYS A 124 -3.26 8.46 6.77
CA LYS A 124 -2.30 7.74 7.60
C LYS A 124 -2.32 8.21 9.04
N ASN A 125 -2.26 7.28 10.00
CA ASN A 125 -2.38 7.58 11.43
C ASN A 125 -3.72 8.27 11.78
N ALA A 126 -3.82 8.78 13.02
CA ALA A 126 -5.03 9.27 13.70
C ALA A 126 -5.84 8.16 14.36
N ARG A 127 -6.59 8.51 15.40
CA ARG A 127 -7.49 7.58 16.08
C ARG A 127 -8.58 7.14 15.10
N LYS A 128 -9.39 8.06 14.57
CA LYS A 128 -10.25 7.81 13.40
C LYS A 128 -9.81 8.66 12.22
N GLN A 129 -9.97 8.17 10.99
CA GLN A 129 -9.49 8.89 9.80
C GLN A 129 -10.63 9.65 9.12
N VAL A 130 -11.74 8.99 8.80
CA VAL A 130 -12.89 9.62 8.15
C VAL A 130 -14.16 9.32 8.93
N ILE A 131 -14.91 10.36 9.26
CA ILE A 131 -16.27 10.24 9.78
C ILE A 131 -17.23 10.94 8.82
N ILE A 132 -18.33 10.27 8.51
CA ILE A 132 -19.40 10.78 7.65
C ILE A 132 -20.64 10.94 8.51
N GLU A 133 -21.15 12.17 8.59
CA GLU A 133 -22.40 12.51 9.29
C GLU A 133 -23.50 12.99 8.32
N CYS A 134 -23.19 13.19 7.04
CA CYS A 134 -24.16 13.66 6.04
C CYS A 134 -24.85 12.50 5.30
N ASP A 135 -25.98 12.81 4.64
CA ASP A 135 -26.87 11.79 4.07
C ASP A 135 -26.21 10.88 3.00
N TYR A 136 -25.27 11.43 2.22
CA TYR A 136 -24.64 10.70 1.11
C TYR A 136 -23.25 11.24 0.77
N MET A 137 -22.24 10.38 0.87
CA MET A 137 -20.86 10.65 0.43
C MET A 137 -20.39 9.71 -0.67
N THR A 138 -19.41 10.16 -1.45
CA THR A 138 -18.62 9.28 -2.33
C THR A 138 -17.16 9.31 -1.92
N ILE A 139 -16.60 8.15 -1.57
CA ILE A 139 -15.20 7.98 -1.18
C ILE A 139 -14.61 6.86 -2.03
N THR A 140 -13.69 7.21 -2.94
CA THR A 140 -13.13 6.24 -3.87
C THR A 140 -11.65 6.40 -4.11
N HIS A 141 -10.94 5.31 -4.42
CA HIS A 141 -9.51 5.35 -4.74
C HIS A 141 -8.66 6.02 -3.65
N CYS A 142 -9.08 5.89 -2.39
CA CYS A 142 -8.32 6.33 -1.23
C CYS A 142 -7.57 5.15 -0.60
N LYS A 143 -6.51 5.45 0.15
CA LYS A 143 -5.78 4.44 0.94
C LYS A 143 -5.82 4.82 2.42
N PHE A 144 -6.07 3.87 3.30
CA PHE A 144 -6.21 4.06 4.75
C PHE A 144 -5.19 3.19 5.47
N PHE A 145 -4.30 3.81 6.24
CA PHE A 145 -3.22 3.12 6.94
C PHE A 145 -3.16 3.49 8.41
N ASP A 146 -2.95 2.48 9.26
CA ASP A 146 -2.50 2.65 10.65
C ASP A 146 -3.43 3.54 11.51
N SER A 147 -4.75 3.41 11.37
CA SER A 147 -5.71 4.07 12.26
C SER A 147 -5.61 3.49 13.68
N GLY A 148 -5.89 4.30 14.71
CA GLY A 148 -5.90 3.87 16.11
C GLY A 148 -7.23 3.26 16.58
N SER A 149 -8.27 3.38 15.76
CA SER A 149 -9.65 2.92 15.89
C SER A 149 -10.12 2.59 14.45
N ASP A 150 -11.40 2.74 14.17
CA ASP A 150 -12.01 2.60 12.85
C ASP A 150 -11.50 3.64 11.83
N ALA A 151 -11.23 3.17 10.61
CA ALA A 151 -10.68 4.01 9.56
C ALA A 151 -11.77 4.90 8.92
N LEU A 152 -12.94 4.35 8.62
CA LEU A 152 -14.07 5.06 8.04
C LEU A 152 -15.36 4.71 8.79
N SER A 153 -16.06 5.72 9.33
CA SER A 153 -17.31 5.50 10.06
C SER A 153 -18.49 6.23 9.39
N PHE A 154 -19.60 5.51 9.18
CA PHE A 154 -20.90 6.10 8.87
C PHE A 154 -21.66 6.35 10.17
N GLU A 155 -21.83 7.62 10.54
CA GLU A 155 -22.49 8.02 11.78
C GLU A 155 -23.88 8.59 11.46
N GLY A 156 -24.87 7.71 11.32
CA GLY A 156 -26.20 8.10 10.85
C GLY A 156 -26.25 8.47 9.36
N ALA A 157 -25.20 8.12 8.61
CA ALA A 157 -24.94 8.53 7.24
C ALA A 157 -25.06 7.40 6.21
N GLY A 158 -25.01 7.74 4.92
CA GLY A 158 -24.99 6.81 3.79
C GLY A 158 -23.95 7.19 2.74
N GLY A 159 -23.82 6.40 1.68
CA GLY A 159 -22.88 6.73 0.61
C GLY A 159 -22.38 5.58 -0.24
N TYR A 160 -21.34 5.87 -1.00
CA TYR A 160 -20.65 4.95 -1.91
C TYR A 160 -19.16 4.93 -1.56
N VAL A 161 -18.69 3.78 -1.08
CA VAL A 161 -17.29 3.55 -0.69
C VAL A 161 -16.73 2.46 -1.58
N ALA A 162 -15.88 2.82 -2.53
CA ALA A 162 -15.39 1.85 -3.50
C ALA A 162 -13.96 2.05 -3.98
N TYR A 163 -13.30 0.96 -4.39
CA TYR A 163 -11.91 1.00 -4.89
C TYR A 163 -10.92 1.58 -3.88
N ASN A 164 -11.19 1.44 -2.59
CA ASN A 164 -10.29 1.89 -1.54
C ASN A 164 -9.45 0.73 -1.01
N TYR A 165 -8.29 1.07 -0.46
CA TYR A 165 -7.40 0.14 0.21
C TYR A 165 -7.32 0.47 1.70
N PHE A 166 -7.55 -0.50 2.58
CA PHE A 166 -7.47 -0.36 4.02
C PHE A 166 -6.45 -1.35 4.56
N GLU A 167 -5.50 -0.88 5.38
CA GLU A 167 -4.50 -1.76 5.98
C GLU A 167 -4.17 -1.38 7.42
N ASN A 168 -4.09 -2.40 8.28
CA ASN A 168 -3.68 -2.27 9.67
C ASN A 168 -4.57 -1.27 10.46
N CYS A 169 -5.88 -1.36 10.28
CA CYS A 169 -6.84 -0.55 11.04
C CYS A 169 -6.83 -0.96 12.53
N GLY A 170 -6.94 0.02 13.42
CA GLY A 170 -6.80 -0.18 14.87
C GLY A 170 -8.03 -0.75 15.57
N ASP A 171 -9.17 -0.76 14.88
CA ASP A 171 -10.41 -1.48 15.16
C ASP A 171 -10.95 -1.94 13.80
N GLU A 172 -12.05 -1.37 13.29
CA GLU A 172 -12.67 -1.77 12.02
C GLU A 172 -12.07 -1.03 10.82
N ALA A 173 -12.11 -1.62 9.63
CA ALA A 173 -11.83 -0.83 8.43
C ALA A 173 -13.01 0.10 8.09
N ILE A 174 -14.24 -0.41 8.17
CA ILE A 174 -15.46 0.35 7.94
C ILE A 174 -16.47 0.05 9.05
N ASP A 175 -16.89 1.09 9.78
CA ASP A 175 -17.96 1.03 10.77
C ASP A 175 -19.23 1.70 10.23
N ALA A 176 -20.40 1.12 10.53
CA ALA A 176 -21.69 1.66 10.14
C ALA A 176 -22.71 1.63 11.28
N ASP A 177 -22.85 2.80 11.91
CA ASP A 177 -23.72 3.02 13.05
C ASP A 177 -24.97 3.83 12.67
N ASN A 178 -26.17 3.28 12.90
CA ASN A 178 -27.45 3.94 12.54
C ASN A 178 -27.52 4.41 11.06
N SER A 179 -26.77 3.78 10.16
CA SER A 179 -26.53 4.27 8.81
C SER A 179 -27.79 4.35 7.93
N LEU A 180 -27.74 5.24 6.94
CA LEU A 180 -28.63 5.31 5.77
C LEU A 180 -28.13 4.34 4.68
N ASP A 181 -28.78 4.34 3.50
CA ASP A 181 -28.40 3.48 2.37
C ASP A 181 -26.94 3.70 1.97
N TRP A 182 -26.23 2.58 1.78
CA TRP A 182 -24.85 2.63 1.32
C TRP A 182 -24.47 1.41 0.48
N ILE A 183 -23.42 1.59 -0.31
CA ILE A 183 -22.79 0.55 -1.12
C ILE A 183 -21.30 0.57 -0.81
N VAL A 184 -20.77 -0.60 -0.44
CA VAL A 184 -19.34 -0.85 -0.22
C VAL A 184 -18.89 -1.89 -1.25
N GLU A 185 -18.07 -1.47 -2.22
CA GLU A 185 -17.63 -2.39 -3.29
C GLU A 185 -16.21 -2.22 -3.78
N TYR A 186 -15.60 -3.30 -4.30
CA TYR A 186 -14.24 -3.26 -4.86
C TYR A 186 -13.17 -2.72 -3.89
N ASN A 187 -13.40 -2.78 -2.59
CA ASN A 187 -12.39 -2.40 -1.61
C ASN A 187 -11.51 -3.58 -1.25
N GLU A 188 -10.25 -3.30 -0.92
CA GLU A 188 -9.31 -4.26 -0.38
C GLU A 188 -9.04 -3.90 1.09
N ILE A 189 -9.31 -4.84 1.99
CA ILE A 189 -9.22 -4.66 3.43
C ILE A 189 -8.28 -5.72 4.00
N ILE A 190 -7.16 -5.28 4.55
CA ILE A 190 -6.05 -6.14 4.95
C ILE A 190 -5.71 -5.91 6.42
N ASN A 191 -5.77 -6.98 7.21
CA ASN A 191 -5.41 -7.01 8.63
C ASN A 191 -6.07 -5.91 9.49
N PRO A 192 -7.40 -5.65 9.39
CA PRO A 192 -8.06 -4.87 10.43
C PRO A 192 -7.93 -5.63 11.76
N LYS A 193 -7.67 -4.90 12.83
CA LYS A 193 -7.40 -5.51 14.14
C LYS A 193 -8.69 -6.03 14.78
N ASP A 194 -9.85 -5.48 14.43
CA ASP A 194 -11.16 -6.04 14.75
C ASP A 194 -11.83 -6.56 13.46
N ASP A 195 -12.97 -6.01 13.06
CA ASP A 195 -13.70 -6.45 11.86
C ASP A 195 -13.25 -5.78 10.55
N GLY A 196 -13.47 -6.45 9.43
CA GLY A 196 -13.43 -5.78 8.13
C GLY A 196 -14.52 -4.71 8.02
N LEU A 197 -15.78 -5.13 8.19
CA LEU A 197 -16.94 -4.25 8.27
C LEU A 197 -17.75 -4.58 9.53
N GLU A 198 -18.02 -3.61 10.39
CA GLU A 198 -18.99 -3.74 11.50
C GLU A 198 -20.26 -2.94 11.18
N ILE A 199 -21.43 -3.57 11.35
CA ILE A 199 -22.72 -2.93 11.13
C ILE A 199 -23.62 -3.15 12.33
N ARG A 200 -24.08 -2.05 12.94
CA ARG A 200 -24.97 -2.08 14.10
C ARG A 200 -26.41 -1.77 13.70
N LEU A 201 -27.28 -2.77 13.84
CA LEU A 201 -28.67 -2.74 13.36
C LEU A 201 -29.62 -2.10 14.38
N HIS A 202 -29.26 -0.92 14.87
CA HIS A 202 -30.09 -0.17 15.81
C HIS A 202 -31.53 -0.01 15.28
N ASN A 203 -32.51 -0.37 16.12
CA ASN A 203 -33.93 -0.24 15.81
C ASN A 203 -34.39 1.22 16.00
N ASP A 204 -34.23 2.01 14.94
CA ASP A 204 -34.49 3.44 14.90
C ASP A 204 -35.83 3.81 14.21
N ASN A 205 -36.64 2.81 13.84
CA ASN A 205 -37.89 2.97 13.06
C ASN A 205 -37.73 3.76 11.74
N LYS A 206 -36.53 3.77 11.15
CA LYS A 206 -36.30 4.40 9.84
C LYS A 206 -36.97 3.59 8.71
N ALA A 207 -37.22 4.24 7.57
CA ALA A 207 -37.82 3.62 6.37
C ALA A 207 -36.97 2.48 5.81
N GLU A 208 -37.53 1.59 4.99
CA GLU A 208 -36.77 0.49 4.36
C GLU A 208 -35.47 0.99 3.70
N ARG A 209 -34.36 0.31 4.00
CA ARG A 209 -33.00 0.61 3.55
C ARG A 209 -32.35 -0.62 2.92
N VAL A 210 -31.53 -0.42 1.90
CA VAL A 210 -30.78 -1.49 1.23
C VAL A 210 -29.30 -1.18 1.29
N HIS A 211 -28.54 -2.10 1.88
CA HIS A 211 -27.09 -2.05 1.96
C HIS A 211 -26.49 -3.12 1.05
N ILE A 212 -25.48 -2.75 0.28
CA ILE A 212 -24.82 -3.66 -0.66
C ILE A 212 -23.33 -3.75 -0.30
N ILE A 213 -22.86 -4.97 -0.08
CA ILE A 213 -21.44 -5.29 0.13
C ILE A 213 -21.03 -6.25 -0.98
N ARG A 214 -20.22 -5.80 -1.94
CA ARG A 214 -19.87 -6.66 -3.08
C ARG A 214 -18.49 -6.46 -3.69
N TYR A 215 -17.93 -7.50 -4.29
CA TYR A 215 -16.61 -7.45 -4.95
C TYR A 215 -15.47 -6.99 -4.04
N ASN A 216 -15.63 -7.04 -2.72
CA ASN A 216 -14.58 -6.67 -1.79
C ASN A 216 -13.66 -7.87 -1.53
N TYR A 217 -12.39 -7.58 -1.30
CA TYR A 217 -11.41 -8.53 -0.80
C TYR A 217 -11.10 -8.19 0.66
N ILE A 218 -11.38 -9.11 1.57
CA ILE A 218 -11.17 -8.93 3.01
C ILE A 218 -10.27 -10.05 3.51
N SER A 219 -9.12 -9.71 4.08
CA SER A 219 -8.17 -10.68 4.57
C SER A 219 -7.60 -10.34 5.94
N GLY A 220 -7.53 -11.34 6.82
CA GLY A 220 -6.75 -11.25 8.05
C GLY A 220 -7.41 -10.43 9.16
N ALA A 221 -8.74 -10.30 9.15
CA ALA A 221 -9.47 -9.62 10.22
C ALA A 221 -9.22 -10.30 11.58
N GLY A 222 -9.04 -9.49 12.62
CA GLY A 222 -8.81 -9.95 13.99
C GLY A 222 -10.05 -10.51 14.67
N GLU A 223 -11.24 -10.10 14.22
CA GLU A 223 -12.51 -10.78 14.49
C GLU A 223 -13.13 -11.29 13.17
N ASP A 224 -14.20 -10.65 12.71
CA ASP A 224 -14.98 -11.08 11.56
C ASP A 224 -14.57 -10.37 10.27
N GLY A 225 -14.78 -11.01 9.13
CA GLY A 225 -14.68 -10.32 7.85
C GLY A 225 -15.76 -9.23 7.73
N ILE A 226 -17.00 -9.60 8.05
CA ILE A 226 -18.16 -8.71 8.12
C ILE A 226 -18.97 -9.13 9.35
N GLN A 227 -19.31 -8.19 10.24
CA GLN A 227 -20.17 -8.44 11.40
C GLN A 227 -21.50 -7.70 11.29
N LEU A 228 -22.61 -8.44 11.42
CA LEU A 228 -23.96 -7.89 11.53
C LEU A 228 -24.46 -8.02 12.97
N ILE A 229 -24.64 -6.90 13.66
CA ILE A 229 -24.98 -6.87 15.08
C ILE A 229 -26.47 -6.60 15.26
N ASP A 230 -27.21 -7.63 15.66
CA ASP A 230 -28.67 -7.60 15.87
C ASP A 230 -29.07 -6.83 17.13
N TYR A 231 -30.22 -6.17 17.06
CA TYR A 231 -30.92 -5.53 18.18
C TYR A 231 -32.40 -5.95 18.14
N ASP A 232 -33.08 -5.92 19.29
CA ASP A 232 -34.48 -6.34 19.35
C ASP A 232 -35.38 -5.62 18.31
N GLY A 233 -35.91 -6.41 17.38
CA GLY A 233 -36.88 -6.02 16.36
C GLY A 233 -36.28 -5.50 15.06
N ASN A 234 -37.05 -5.56 13.98
CA ASN A 234 -36.62 -5.17 12.63
C ASN A 234 -36.29 -3.67 12.49
N SER A 235 -35.05 -3.35 12.11
CA SER A 235 -34.56 -1.98 11.84
C SER A 235 -34.92 -1.41 10.47
N GLY A 236 -35.53 -2.23 9.60
CA GLY A 236 -35.89 -1.88 8.22
C GLY A 236 -34.76 -2.04 7.21
N ARG A 237 -33.62 -2.63 7.59
CA ARG A 237 -32.48 -2.86 6.70
C ARG A 237 -32.61 -4.18 5.94
N GLU A 238 -32.11 -4.19 4.72
CA GLU A 238 -31.90 -5.36 3.88
C GLU A 238 -30.45 -5.37 3.39
N PHE A 239 -29.82 -6.54 3.40
CA PHE A 239 -28.43 -6.72 3.01
C PHE A 239 -28.31 -7.58 1.75
N GLN A 240 -27.53 -7.11 0.78
CA GLN A 240 -27.05 -7.90 -0.35
C GLN A 240 -25.53 -8.03 -0.23
N ILE A 241 -25.06 -9.22 0.13
CA ILE A 241 -23.65 -9.53 0.39
C ILE A 241 -23.21 -10.53 -0.67
N HIS A 242 -22.51 -10.07 -1.70
CA HIS A 242 -22.20 -10.93 -2.83
C HIS A 242 -20.88 -10.66 -3.54
N HIS A 243 -20.29 -11.69 -4.14
CA HIS A 243 -19.04 -11.57 -4.89
C HIS A 243 -17.86 -11.06 -4.07
N ASN A 244 -17.91 -11.20 -2.74
CA ASN A 244 -16.77 -10.88 -1.87
C ASN A 244 -15.87 -12.11 -1.69
N THR A 245 -14.57 -11.86 -1.55
CA THR A 245 -13.59 -12.87 -1.12
C THR A 245 -13.16 -12.53 0.30
N ILE A 246 -13.56 -13.35 1.26
CA ILE A 246 -13.37 -13.12 2.69
C ILE A 246 -12.58 -14.29 3.29
N ILE A 247 -11.34 -14.01 3.68
CA ILE A 247 -10.39 -15.06 4.02
C ILE A 247 -9.57 -14.75 5.26
N ASN A 248 -9.11 -15.79 5.95
CA ASN A 248 -8.19 -15.67 7.09
C ASN A 248 -8.72 -14.79 8.24
N SER A 249 -10.04 -14.59 8.37
CA SER A 249 -10.62 -13.97 9.56
C SER A 249 -10.42 -14.88 10.76
N ALA A 250 -9.91 -14.32 11.86
CA ALA A 250 -9.63 -15.08 13.08
C ALA A 250 -10.91 -15.59 13.74
N MET A 251 -12.06 -14.97 13.47
CA MET A 251 -13.39 -15.44 13.85
C MET A 251 -14.21 -15.84 12.61
N VAL A 252 -15.22 -15.08 12.21
CA VAL A 252 -16.19 -15.52 11.21
C VAL A 252 -16.01 -14.76 9.91
N GLY A 253 -16.19 -15.42 8.76
CA GLY A 253 -16.22 -14.70 7.49
C GLY A 253 -17.37 -13.68 7.44
N LEU A 254 -18.59 -14.14 7.70
CA LEU A 254 -19.76 -13.31 7.93
C LEU A 254 -20.39 -13.67 9.30
N GLY A 255 -20.16 -12.79 10.27
CA GLY A 255 -20.62 -12.88 11.65
C GLY A 255 -22.03 -12.29 11.85
N CYS A 256 -22.78 -12.86 12.78
CA CYS A 256 -24.06 -12.36 13.24
C CYS A 256 -24.16 -12.52 14.76
N THR A 257 -24.31 -11.41 15.48
CA THR A 257 -24.38 -11.41 16.95
C THR A 257 -25.73 -10.87 17.45
N ILE A 258 -26.04 -11.05 18.74
CA ILE A 258 -27.32 -10.64 19.35
C ILE A 258 -27.18 -9.50 20.36
N ASN A 259 -28.25 -8.74 20.54
CA ASN A 259 -28.41 -7.75 21.62
C ASN A 259 -27.30 -6.68 21.67
N GLY A 260 -26.79 -6.24 20.53
CA GLY A 260 -25.71 -5.25 20.48
C GLY A 260 -24.36 -5.78 20.94
N ASN A 261 -24.13 -7.10 20.92
CA ASN A 261 -22.86 -7.70 21.29
C ASN A 261 -21.83 -7.50 20.16
N THR A 262 -20.85 -6.63 20.38
CA THR A 262 -19.76 -6.31 19.42
C THR A 262 -18.59 -7.29 19.50
N VAL A 263 -18.76 -8.42 20.19
CA VAL A 263 -17.71 -9.45 20.30
C VAL A 263 -18.29 -10.75 19.82
N GLU A 264 -17.73 -11.33 18.77
CA GLU A 264 -18.30 -12.54 18.19
C GLU A 264 -18.21 -13.73 19.17
N ASP A 265 -19.34 -14.42 19.31
CA ASP A 265 -19.56 -15.54 20.24
C ASP A 265 -19.95 -16.85 19.52
N TYR A 266 -19.95 -16.79 18.19
CA TYR A 266 -20.28 -17.82 17.21
C TYR A 266 -21.73 -18.33 17.28
N ASN A 267 -22.62 -17.69 18.04
CA ASN A 267 -23.97 -18.24 18.26
C ASN A 267 -24.93 -17.94 17.10
N GLY A 268 -24.58 -17.02 16.21
CA GLY A 268 -25.50 -16.44 15.25
C GLY A 268 -26.54 -15.55 15.94
N SER A 269 -27.49 -15.05 15.17
CA SER A 269 -28.49 -14.09 15.69
C SER A 269 -29.94 -14.50 15.44
N TYR A 270 -30.85 -13.67 15.94
CA TYR A 270 -32.28 -13.75 15.64
C TYR A 270 -32.72 -12.64 14.68
N MET A 271 -31.77 -11.98 14.03
CA MET A 271 -31.97 -10.83 13.15
C MET A 271 -33.16 -11.04 12.22
N GLU A 272 -34.09 -10.08 12.26
CA GLU A 272 -35.36 -10.09 11.52
C GLU A 272 -35.20 -9.50 10.12
N GLU A 273 -34.13 -8.75 9.89
CA GLU A 273 -33.70 -8.18 8.63
C GLU A 273 -33.40 -9.26 7.61
N LYS A 274 -33.60 -8.91 6.34
CA LYS A 274 -33.29 -9.81 5.23
C LYS A 274 -31.82 -9.70 4.90
N ALA A 275 -31.17 -10.85 4.76
CA ALA A 275 -29.81 -10.93 4.25
C ALA A 275 -29.72 -11.93 3.09
N PHE A 276 -29.25 -11.47 1.94
CA PHE A 276 -28.99 -12.29 0.77
C PHE A 276 -27.47 -12.42 0.62
N VAL A 277 -26.96 -13.62 0.90
CA VAL A 277 -25.53 -13.94 0.89
C VAL A 277 -25.27 -14.87 -0.27
N TYR A 278 -24.71 -14.37 -1.37
CA TYR A 278 -24.54 -15.19 -2.57
C TYR A 278 -23.29 -14.94 -3.36
N ASN A 279 -22.81 -15.96 -4.05
CA ASN A 279 -21.62 -15.84 -4.89
C ASN A 279 -20.42 -15.27 -4.10
N ASN A 280 -20.19 -15.64 -2.84
CA ASN A 280 -19.00 -15.23 -2.09
C ASN A 280 -18.02 -16.39 -1.94
N VAL A 281 -16.76 -16.07 -1.64
CA VAL A 281 -15.76 -17.03 -1.14
C VAL A 281 -15.51 -16.75 0.34
N PHE A 282 -15.74 -17.76 1.18
CA PHE A 282 -15.32 -17.78 2.57
C PHE A 282 -14.26 -18.87 2.72
N ASN A 283 -12.99 -18.50 2.85
CA ASN A 283 -11.90 -19.47 2.88
C ASN A 283 -10.96 -19.26 4.08
N ASN A 284 -10.69 -20.32 4.83
CA ASN A 284 -9.72 -20.32 5.94
C ASN A 284 -10.07 -19.34 7.08
N ASN A 285 -11.36 -19.19 7.37
CA ASN A 285 -11.86 -18.45 8.55
C ASN A 285 -12.11 -19.44 9.70
N ASN A 286 -12.24 -19.00 10.96
CA ASN A 286 -12.62 -19.93 12.03
C ASN A 286 -14.02 -20.52 11.79
N HIS A 287 -14.99 -19.68 11.42
CA HIS A 287 -16.25 -20.11 10.82
C HIS A 287 -16.49 -19.41 9.48
N GLY A 288 -17.20 -20.05 8.55
CA GLY A 288 -17.58 -19.39 7.30
C GLY A 288 -18.65 -18.32 7.54
N ILE A 289 -19.82 -18.75 8.02
CA ILE A 289 -20.99 -17.89 8.27
C ILE A 289 -21.66 -18.29 9.58
N THR A 290 -21.95 -17.33 10.45
CA THR A 290 -22.94 -17.45 11.53
C THR A 290 -24.22 -16.76 11.08
N GLY A 291 -25.33 -17.49 11.11
CA GLY A 291 -26.56 -17.08 10.43
C GLY A 291 -27.57 -16.38 11.33
N ALA A 292 -28.71 -16.05 10.71
CA ALA A 292 -29.84 -15.35 11.30
C ALA A 292 -31.18 -16.04 10.94
N ASN A 293 -32.32 -15.40 11.24
CA ASN A 293 -33.66 -15.96 10.99
C ASN A 293 -34.20 -15.73 9.56
N ASN A 294 -33.68 -14.74 8.81
CA ASN A 294 -34.15 -14.34 7.47
C ASN A 294 -32.99 -14.20 6.45
N MET A 295 -32.17 -15.23 6.32
CA MET A 295 -30.96 -15.23 5.51
C MET A 295 -30.99 -16.31 4.40
N LEU A 296 -30.84 -15.89 3.14
CA LEU A 296 -30.60 -16.81 2.01
C LEU A 296 -29.11 -16.91 1.74
N VAL A 297 -28.60 -18.14 1.71
CA VAL A 297 -27.18 -18.42 1.45
C VAL A 297 -27.06 -19.33 0.23
N PHE A 298 -26.63 -18.82 -0.93
CA PHE A 298 -26.57 -19.62 -2.15
C PHE A 298 -25.43 -19.24 -3.09
N ASN A 299 -24.96 -20.17 -3.92
CA ASN A 299 -23.82 -19.97 -4.82
C ASN A 299 -22.50 -19.60 -4.13
N ASN A 300 -22.35 -19.77 -2.83
CA ASN A 300 -21.09 -19.46 -2.14
C ASN A 300 -20.13 -20.65 -2.19
N ILE A 301 -18.83 -20.38 -2.09
CA ILE A 301 -17.83 -21.40 -1.73
C ILE A 301 -17.40 -21.15 -0.29
N ILE A 302 -17.56 -22.16 0.56
CA ILE A 302 -17.23 -22.12 1.99
C ILE A 302 -16.24 -23.24 2.26
N SER A 303 -14.99 -22.88 2.47
CA SER A 303 -13.90 -23.85 2.52
C SER A 303 -12.90 -23.58 3.62
N LYS A 304 -12.26 -24.66 4.10
CA LYS A 304 -11.21 -24.60 5.11
C LYS A 304 -11.61 -23.88 6.39
N SER A 305 -12.90 -23.83 6.73
CA SER A 305 -13.32 -23.28 8.01
C SER A 305 -12.73 -24.14 9.14
N GLU A 306 -11.99 -23.50 10.06
CA GLU A 306 -11.29 -24.21 11.14
C GLU A 306 -12.28 -24.98 12.03
N ASN A 307 -13.50 -24.48 12.18
CA ASN A 307 -14.53 -25.08 13.03
C ASN A 307 -15.78 -25.47 12.25
N THR A 308 -16.55 -24.50 11.75
CA THR A 308 -17.82 -24.78 11.05
C THR A 308 -17.99 -23.89 9.81
N GLY A 309 -18.40 -24.46 8.68
CA GLY A 309 -18.73 -23.71 7.46
C GLY A 309 -19.92 -22.79 7.68
N ILE A 310 -21.12 -23.33 7.92
CA ILE A 310 -22.32 -22.54 8.27
C ILE A 310 -22.88 -22.94 9.63
N LYS A 311 -23.17 -21.96 10.48
CA LYS A 311 -23.81 -22.20 11.77
C LYS A 311 -25.06 -21.34 11.94
N LYS A 312 -26.07 -21.84 12.66
CA LYS A 312 -27.29 -21.09 13.04
C LYS A 312 -28.02 -20.48 11.83
N LEU A 313 -28.41 -21.31 10.88
CA LEU A 313 -29.21 -20.89 9.73
C LEU A 313 -30.58 -21.56 9.79
N ASP A 314 -31.49 -21.03 10.61
CA ASP A 314 -32.79 -21.63 10.92
C ASP A 314 -33.98 -20.71 10.60
N ASN A 315 -35.20 -21.15 10.96
CA ASN A 315 -36.46 -20.45 10.67
C ASN A 315 -36.72 -20.23 9.17
N ASN A 316 -36.66 -18.99 8.69
CA ASN A 316 -36.90 -18.64 7.29
C ASN A 316 -35.61 -18.65 6.45
N SER A 317 -34.46 -18.88 7.09
CA SER A 317 -33.17 -18.97 6.43
C SER A 317 -32.93 -20.33 5.78
N LYS A 318 -32.14 -20.34 4.71
CA LYS A 318 -31.79 -21.58 4.00
C LYS A 318 -30.51 -21.46 3.20
N ALA A 319 -29.70 -22.53 3.20
CA ALA A 319 -28.50 -22.65 2.39
C ALA A 319 -28.64 -23.73 1.29
N ASP A 320 -28.44 -23.37 0.03
CA ASP A 320 -28.52 -24.28 -1.11
C ASP A 320 -27.62 -23.81 -2.24
N PHE A 321 -27.22 -24.68 -3.16
CA PHE A 321 -26.27 -24.35 -4.23
C PHE A 321 -24.93 -23.78 -3.72
N ASN A 322 -24.45 -24.19 -2.54
CA ASN A 322 -23.11 -23.79 -2.07
C ASN A 322 -22.12 -24.95 -2.25
N CYS A 323 -20.84 -24.60 -2.37
CA CYS A 323 -19.73 -25.55 -2.32
C CYS A 323 -19.11 -25.56 -0.92
N PHE A 324 -19.02 -26.74 -0.33
CA PHE A 324 -18.34 -26.96 0.94
C PHE A 324 -17.08 -27.79 0.73
N PHE A 325 -15.94 -27.32 1.22
CA PHE A 325 -14.71 -28.08 1.07
C PHE A 325 -13.76 -27.95 2.25
N ASN A 326 -13.36 -29.09 2.82
CA ASN A 326 -12.33 -29.18 3.86
C ASN A 326 -12.62 -28.30 5.09
N ASN A 327 -13.88 -28.08 5.43
CA ASN A 327 -14.28 -27.52 6.71
C ASN A 327 -14.18 -28.61 7.79
N THR A 328 -13.87 -28.25 9.04
CA THR A 328 -13.92 -29.24 10.14
C THR A 328 -15.32 -29.81 10.31
N VAL A 329 -16.34 -28.96 10.20
CA VAL A 329 -17.76 -29.31 10.09
C VAL A 329 -18.36 -28.43 8.99
N ASP A 330 -19.04 -28.99 8.00
CA ASP A 330 -19.61 -28.16 6.92
C ASP A 330 -20.75 -27.27 7.44
N PHE A 331 -21.59 -27.80 8.36
CA PHE A 331 -22.70 -27.06 8.91
C PHE A 331 -23.18 -27.56 10.27
N SER A 332 -23.73 -26.66 11.08
CA SER A 332 -24.31 -26.94 12.40
C SER A 332 -25.55 -26.08 12.66
N ASN A 333 -26.68 -26.69 13.04
CA ASN A 333 -27.96 -25.99 13.22
C ASN A 333 -28.35 -25.13 12.00
N ALA A 334 -28.22 -25.69 10.81
CA ALA A 334 -28.54 -25.03 9.55
C ALA A 334 -29.54 -25.85 8.73
N ILE A 335 -30.44 -25.18 8.02
CA ILE A 335 -31.38 -25.78 7.07
C ILE A 335 -30.75 -25.74 5.67
N LEU A 336 -30.50 -26.93 5.11
CA LEU A 336 -29.89 -27.06 3.78
C LEU A 336 -30.91 -27.49 2.71
N GLY A 337 -30.63 -27.12 1.46
CA GLY A 337 -31.20 -27.75 0.26
C GLY A 337 -30.31 -28.86 -0.32
N ASP A 338 -30.82 -29.51 -1.37
CA ASP A 338 -30.23 -30.72 -1.96
C ASP A 338 -29.17 -30.42 -3.05
N SER A 339 -28.95 -29.14 -3.41
CA SER A 339 -28.08 -28.74 -4.53
C SER A 339 -26.69 -28.28 -4.08
N ASN A 340 -26.38 -28.41 -2.79
CA ASN A 340 -25.03 -28.14 -2.28
C ASN A 340 -24.04 -29.21 -2.79
N ILE A 341 -22.81 -28.79 -3.07
CA ILE A 341 -21.70 -29.67 -3.48
C ILE A 341 -20.65 -29.74 -2.38
N PHE A 342 -19.95 -30.89 -2.28
CA PHE A 342 -19.02 -31.20 -1.19
C PHE A 342 -17.66 -31.67 -1.77
N GLU A 343 -17.06 -30.86 -2.64
CA GLU A 343 -15.89 -31.21 -3.45
C GLU A 343 -14.90 -30.04 -3.48
N ASP A 344 -13.65 -30.30 -3.86
CA ASP A 344 -12.63 -29.25 -3.99
C ASP A 344 -13.07 -28.21 -5.04
N PRO A 345 -13.14 -26.91 -4.70
CA PRO A 345 -13.46 -25.87 -5.67
C PRO A 345 -12.35 -25.66 -6.71
N LEU A 346 -11.15 -26.21 -6.50
CA LEU A 346 -10.00 -26.08 -7.40
C LEU A 346 -9.67 -24.60 -7.66
N PHE A 347 -9.45 -23.85 -6.58
CA PHE A 347 -9.05 -22.46 -6.68
C PHE A 347 -7.67 -22.29 -7.31
N ASN A 348 -7.56 -21.30 -8.19
CA ASN A 348 -6.31 -20.61 -8.51
C ASN A 348 -5.88 -19.72 -7.33
N PRO A 349 -4.64 -19.21 -7.31
CA PRO A 349 -4.14 -18.37 -6.22
C PRO A 349 -4.95 -17.08 -5.95
N ASP A 350 -5.64 -16.55 -6.96
CA ASP A 350 -6.50 -15.37 -6.87
C ASP A 350 -7.97 -15.70 -6.50
N PHE A 351 -8.25 -16.95 -6.12
CA PHE A 351 -9.60 -17.49 -5.86
C PHE A 351 -10.54 -17.56 -7.07
N SER A 352 -10.04 -17.35 -8.29
CA SER A 352 -10.74 -17.80 -9.49
C SER A 352 -10.74 -19.34 -9.57
N LEU A 353 -11.65 -19.89 -10.36
CA LEU A 353 -11.78 -21.35 -10.52
C LEU A 353 -10.86 -21.89 -11.62
N ASP A 354 -10.21 -23.03 -11.37
CA ASP A 354 -9.62 -23.84 -12.44
C ASP A 354 -10.72 -24.38 -13.37
N LEU A 355 -10.38 -24.54 -14.65
CA LEU A 355 -11.30 -25.05 -15.69
C LEU A 355 -11.98 -26.39 -15.32
N ASN A 356 -11.36 -27.22 -14.47
CA ASN A 356 -11.91 -28.50 -14.05
C ASN A 356 -12.81 -28.43 -12.81
N SER A 357 -13.03 -27.24 -12.26
CA SER A 357 -13.86 -27.05 -11.08
C SER A 357 -15.31 -27.47 -11.33
N LEU A 358 -15.89 -28.20 -10.37
CA LEU A 358 -17.31 -28.52 -10.36
C LEU A 358 -18.18 -27.34 -9.91
N CYS A 359 -17.57 -26.24 -9.45
CA CYS A 359 -18.27 -25.02 -9.11
C CYS A 359 -18.70 -24.23 -10.36
N ILE A 360 -18.08 -24.48 -11.51
CA ILE A 360 -18.40 -23.83 -12.78
C ILE A 360 -19.80 -24.26 -13.24
N GLU A 361 -20.66 -23.29 -13.56
CA GLU A 361 -22.04 -23.44 -14.04
C GLU A 361 -22.96 -24.24 -13.08
N ALA A 362 -22.56 -24.31 -11.81
CA ALA A 362 -23.22 -25.13 -10.79
C ALA A 362 -24.18 -24.35 -9.90
N GLY A 363 -24.12 -23.01 -9.93
CA GLY A 363 -25.02 -22.14 -9.18
C GLY A 363 -26.43 -22.06 -9.76
N THR A 364 -27.25 -21.22 -9.12
CA THR A 364 -28.60 -20.87 -9.55
C THR A 364 -28.73 -19.37 -9.82
N ILE A 365 -29.46 -19.00 -10.88
CA ILE A 365 -29.72 -17.60 -11.25
C ILE A 365 -30.66 -16.94 -10.23
N THR A 366 -31.71 -17.64 -9.83
CA THR A 366 -32.69 -17.14 -8.85
C THR A 366 -32.86 -18.20 -7.77
N TYR A 367 -32.82 -17.77 -6.52
CA TYR A 367 -33.15 -18.62 -5.37
C TYR A 367 -34.33 -18.04 -4.59
N VAL A 368 -35.28 -18.91 -4.25
CA VAL A 368 -36.51 -18.55 -3.54
C VAL A 368 -36.73 -19.50 -2.36
N ASN A 369 -36.91 -18.94 -1.17
CA ASN A 369 -37.36 -19.65 0.02
C ASN A 369 -38.44 -18.82 0.72
N ASN A 370 -39.69 -19.32 0.69
CA ASN A 370 -40.86 -18.60 1.18
C ASN A 370 -40.99 -17.20 0.54
N ASP A 371 -40.84 -16.14 1.33
CA ASP A 371 -40.89 -14.74 0.94
C ASP A 371 -39.50 -14.13 0.66
N LEU A 372 -38.42 -14.88 0.90
CA LEU A 372 -37.07 -14.50 0.49
C LEU A 372 -36.85 -14.93 -0.96
N SER A 373 -36.46 -14.00 -1.82
CA SER A 373 -36.19 -14.24 -3.23
C SER A 373 -35.10 -13.31 -3.70
N GLN A 374 -34.01 -13.85 -4.25
CA GLN A 374 -32.94 -13.06 -4.86
C GLN A 374 -32.51 -13.64 -6.20
N THR A 375 -32.17 -12.74 -7.12
CA THR A 375 -31.70 -13.06 -8.47
C THR A 375 -30.30 -12.49 -8.66
N VAL A 376 -29.35 -13.32 -9.10
CA VAL A 376 -28.03 -12.91 -9.56
C VAL A 376 -28.20 -12.05 -10.81
N ALA A 377 -27.49 -10.91 -10.88
CA ALA A 377 -27.61 -10.02 -12.02
C ALA A 377 -27.02 -10.66 -13.29
N ASP A 378 -27.63 -10.41 -14.45
CA ASP A 378 -27.16 -10.97 -15.74
C ASP A 378 -25.71 -10.59 -16.07
N VAL A 379 -25.21 -9.48 -15.53
CA VAL A 379 -23.82 -9.01 -15.71
C VAL A 379 -22.80 -9.87 -14.96
N ASP A 380 -23.26 -10.60 -13.93
CA ASP A 380 -22.44 -11.45 -13.07
C ASP A 380 -22.53 -12.94 -13.47
N ILE A 381 -22.95 -13.23 -14.71
CA ILE A 381 -23.12 -14.60 -15.19
C ILE A 381 -22.36 -14.78 -16.50
N PHE A 382 -21.30 -15.58 -16.49
CA PHE A 382 -20.57 -15.97 -17.69
C PHE A 382 -20.96 -17.39 -18.10
N GLY A 383 -21.86 -17.49 -19.06
CA GLY A 383 -22.33 -18.78 -19.58
C GLY A 383 -23.84 -18.97 -19.41
N ASN A 384 -24.29 -20.14 -18.97
CA ASN A 384 -25.73 -20.43 -18.83
C ASN A 384 -26.26 -20.25 -17.40
N LYS A 385 -25.39 -20.35 -16.40
CA LYS A 385 -25.67 -20.26 -14.97
C LYS A 385 -24.47 -19.64 -14.27
N PRO A 386 -24.68 -18.96 -13.13
CA PRO A 386 -23.57 -18.50 -12.31
C PRO A 386 -22.76 -19.69 -11.82
N ASP A 387 -21.46 -19.48 -11.74
CA ASP A 387 -20.54 -20.29 -10.98
C ASP A 387 -20.83 -20.13 -9.47
N MET A 388 -20.37 -21.07 -8.66
CA MET A 388 -20.27 -20.85 -7.22
C MET A 388 -18.98 -20.08 -6.90
N GLY A 389 -19.02 -19.18 -5.94
CA GLY A 389 -17.88 -18.35 -5.55
C GLY A 389 -17.98 -16.91 -6.05
N ALA A 390 -16.91 -16.15 -5.83
CA ALA A 390 -16.87 -14.70 -6.01
C ALA A 390 -16.49 -14.25 -7.42
N ILE A 391 -15.80 -15.11 -8.17
CA ILE A 391 -15.26 -14.80 -9.48
C ILE A 391 -15.80 -15.83 -10.47
N GLU A 392 -16.53 -15.34 -11.46
CA GLU A 392 -16.99 -16.15 -12.60
C GLU A 392 -15.82 -16.58 -13.49
N TYR A 393 -15.86 -17.83 -13.91
CA TYR A 393 -14.93 -18.39 -14.87
C TYR A 393 -15.26 -17.88 -16.29
N ASP A 394 -14.48 -16.92 -16.77
CA ASP A 394 -14.67 -16.30 -18.09
C ASP A 394 -14.09 -17.12 -19.27
N GLY A 395 -13.49 -18.27 -19.00
CA GLY A 395 -12.81 -19.10 -20.01
C GLY A 395 -11.42 -18.64 -20.41
N ALA A 396 -10.86 -17.60 -19.77
CA ALA A 396 -9.51 -17.13 -20.02
C ALA A 396 -8.49 -17.88 -19.16
N SER A 397 -7.40 -18.34 -19.77
CA SER A 397 -6.22 -18.80 -19.02
C SER A 397 -5.55 -17.59 -18.35
N ILE A 398 -5.47 -17.56 -17.02
CA ILE A 398 -4.61 -16.64 -16.29
C ILE A 398 -3.15 -16.85 -16.75
N ASN A 399 -2.57 -15.81 -17.33
CA ASN A 399 -1.19 -15.85 -17.81
C ASN A 399 -0.26 -15.66 -16.61
N ASN A 400 0.62 -16.64 -16.36
CA ASN A 400 1.70 -16.53 -15.37
C ASN A 400 2.42 -15.17 -15.47
N ILE A 401 2.61 -14.48 -14.35
CA ILE A 401 3.43 -13.28 -14.20
C ILE A 401 4.72 -13.65 -13.47
N ALA A 402 5.86 -13.22 -14.01
CA ALA A 402 7.16 -13.47 -13.38
C ALA A 402 7.20 -12.94 -11.93
N PRO A 403 7.81 -13.67 -10.96
CA PRO A 403 7.83 -13.30 -9.56
C PRO A 403 8.30 -11.86 -9.34
N THR A 404 7.79 -11.20 -8.30
CA THR A 404 8.39 -9.96 -7.82
C THR A 404 9.59 -10.29 -6.94
N VAL A 405 10.68 -9.53 -7.07
CA VAL A 405 11.94 -9.82 -6.36
C VAL A 405 12.52 -8.52 -5.85
N SER A 406 12.85 -8.50 -4.56
CA SER A 406 13.66 -7.49 -3.89
C SER A 406 14.86 -8.20 -3.24
N ALA A 407 16.07 -7.75 -3.53
CA ALA A 407 17.30 -8.27 -2.94
C ALA A 407 17.55 -7.70 -1.52
N GLY A 408 16.67 -6.82 -1.04
CA GLY A 408 16.80 -6.11 0.24
C GLY A 408 17.56 -4.79 0.11
N SER A 409 17.62 -4.01 1.19
CA SER A 409 18.28 -2.69 1.20
C SER A 409 19.81 -2.79 1.19
N ASN A 410 20.46 -1.87 0.46
CA ASN A 410 21.92 -1.70 0.44
C ASN A 410 22.54 -1.67 1.84
N GLN A 411 23.70 -2.33 1.99
CA GLN A 411 24.31 -2.56 3.29
C GLN A 411 25.71 -1.94 3.38
N VAL A 412 26.03 -1.35 4.53
CA VAL A 412 27.41 -1.00 4.90
C VAL A 412 27.82 -1.85 6.09
N ILE A 413 28.87 -2.64 5.94
CA ILE A 413 29.30 -3.61 6.95
C ILE A 413 30.74 -3.35 7.37
N THR A 414 31.00 -3.44 8.67
CA THR A 414 32.36 -3.31 9.23
C THR A 414 33.02 -4.67 9.50
N SER A 415 32.25 -5.74 9.34
CA SER A 415 32.69 -7.14 9.44
C SER A 415 32.72 -7.76 8.05
N SER A 416 33.55 -8.79 7.85
CA SER A 416 33.65 -9.49 6.56
C SER A 416 32.44 -10.38 6.24
N GLN A 417 31.38 -10.34 7.04
CA GLN A 417 30.18 -11.15 6.85
C GLN A 417 28.92 -10.31 7.08
N THR A 418 27.86 -10.63 6.34
CA THR A 418 26.53 -10.04 6.52
C THR A 418 25.43 -11.04 6.22
N THR A 419 24.20 -10.73 6.64
CA THR A 419 22.98 -11.46 6.27
C THR A 419 22.29 -10.72 5.13
N LEU A 420 21.88 -11.48 4.11
CA LEU A 420 21.07 -11.03 3.00
C LEU A 420 19.63 -11.50 3.25
N LEU A 421 18.67 -10.57 3.15
CA LEU A 421 17.26 -10.81 3.41
C LEU A 421 16.48 -10.46 2.14
N GLY A 422 16.29 -11.45 1.27
CA GLY A 422 15.52 -11.29 0.04
C GLY A 422 14.02 -11.46 0.25
N GLU A 423 13.24 -10.62 -0.43
CA GLU A 423 11.77 -10.69 -0.46
C GLU A 423 11.32 -11.08 -1.86
N VAL A 424 10.44 -12.08 -1.94
CA VAL A 424 9.93 -12.61 -3.20
C VAL A 424 8.45 -12.91 -3.01
N THR A 425 7.62 -12.40 -3.90
CA THR A 425 6.22 -12.80 -4.06
C THR A 425 5.99 -13.30 -5.47
N ASP A 426 4.99 -14.16 -5.63
CA ASP A 426 4.66 -14.83 -6.88
C ASP A 426 3.16 -14.97 -6.98
N ASP A 427 2.63 -15.01 -8.18
CA ASP A 427 1.20 -15.21 -8.42
C ASP A 427 0.79 -16.69 -8.24
N GLY A 428 1.74 -17.57 -7.89
CA GLY A 428 1.53 -19.00 -7.71
C GLY A 428 1.41 -19.75 -9.04
N LEU A 429 1.75 -19.10 -10.16
CA LEU A 429 1.73 -19.69 -11.49
C LEU A 429 3.17 -19.89 -12.03
N PRO A 430 3.41 -20.96 -12.81
CA PRO A 430 2.46 -22.04 -13.06
C PRO A 430 2.22 -22.81 -11.76
N SER A 431 1.02 -23.37 -11.58
CA SER A 431 0.67 -24.12 -10.35
C SER A 431 1.55 -25.38 -10.11
N SER A 432 2.24 -25.84 -11.16
CA SER A 432 3.26 -26.90 -11.09
C SER A 432 4.68 -26.39 -10.78
N GLY A 433 4.84 -25.07 -10.80
CA GLY A 433 6.07 -24.35 -10.51
C GLY A 433 6.40 -24.39 -9.02
N SER A 434 7.69 -24.40 -8.72
CA SER A 434 8.17 -24.20 -7.36
C SER A 434 9.15 -23.05 -7.38
N LEU A 435 8.97 -22.07 -6.50
CA LEU A 435 9.91 -20.96 -6.41
C LEU A 435 11.32 -21.45 -6.13
N THR A 436 12.24 -21.02 -6.99
CA THR A 436 13.68 -21.25 -6.84
C THR A 436 14.40 -19.92 -6.70
N PHE A 437 15.46 -19.92 -5.90
CA PHE A 437 16.25 -18.72 -5.61
C PHE A 437 17.69 -18.94 -6.01
N LEU A 438 18.37 -17.88 -6.44
CA LEU A 438 19.80 -17.91 -6.67
C LEU A 438 20.44 -16.58 -6.35
N TRP A 439 21.27 -16.56 -5.32
CA TRP A 439 22.22 -15.50 -5.04
C TRP A 439 23.48 -15.67 -5.88
N SER A 440 23.95 -14.59 -6.47
CA SER A 440 25.20 -14.56 -7.23
C SER A 440 25.98 -13.29 -6.97
N PHE A 441 27.31 -13.40 -7.04
CA PHE A 441 28.22 -12.26 -7.09
C PHE A 441 28.31 -11.76 -8.54
N VAL A 442 27.98 -10.49 -8.76
CA VAL A 442 27.95 -9.87 -10.09
C VAL A 442 29.23 -9.08 -10.36
N ASP A 443 29.57 -8.15 -9.46
CA ASP A 443 30.73 -7.27 -9.60
C ASP A 443 31.31 -6.86 -8.24
N GLY A 444 32.59 -6.51 -8.22
CA GLY A 444 33.33 -6.13 -7.03
C GLY A 444 34.69 -5.50 -7.37
N PRO A 445 35.63 -5.38 -6.40
CA PRO A 445 37.00 -4.92 -6.66
C PRO A 445 37.78 -5.76 -7.70
N LEU A 446 39.12 -5.77 -7.67
CA LEU A 446 39.88 -6.77 -8.44
C LEU A 446 40.33 -7.97 -7.57
N GLY A 447 39.93 -9.17 -7.97
CA GLY A 447 40.39 -10.45 -7.41
C GLY A 447 39.83 -10.80 -6.03
N GLU A 448 38.64 -10.30 -5.73
CA GLU A 448 37.77 -10.61 -4.60
C GLU A 448 36.96 -11.88 -4.85
N THR A 449 36.36 -12.37 -3.77
CA THR A 449 35.41 -13.48 -3.80
C THR A 449 34.35 -13.23 -2.74
N VAL A 450 33.11 -13.59 -3.06
CA VAL A 450 32.00 -13.65 -2.10
C VAL A 450 31.60 -15.12 -1.90
N GLY A 451 31.61 -15.57 -0.65
CA GLY A 451 31.11 -16.89 -0.25
C GLY A 451 29.69 -16.77 0.30
N PHE A 452 28.77 -17.59 -0.20
CA PHE A 452 27.39 -17.67 0.32
C PHE A 452 27.21 -18.96 1.11
N ASP A 453 26.60 -18.88 2.30
CA ASP A 453 26.33 -20.08 3.12
C ASP A 453 25.31 -21.01 2.44
N ASN A 454 24.23 -20.46 1.89
CA ASN A 454 23.31 -21.16 1.00
C ASN A 454 22.78 -20.22 -0.09
N MET A 455 23.41 -20.24 -1.27
CA MET A 455 23.01 -19.38 -2.38
C MET A 455 21.61 -19.64 -2.93
N ASN A 456 20.97 -20.76 -2.58
CA ASN A 456 19.62 -21.12 -3.06
C ASN A 456 18.51 -20.79 -2.05
N ASN A 457 18.81 -20.03 -1.00
CA ASN A 457 17.83 -19.52 -0.06
C ASN A 457 17.72 -18.00 -0.21
N LYS A 458 16.50 -17.46 -0.25
CA LYS A 458 16.26 -16.01 -0.30
C LYS A 458 16.88 -15.30 0.91
N GLU A 459 16.97 -15.99 2.05
CA GLU A 459 17.69 -15.56 3.25
C GLU A 459 18.98 -16.37 3.43
N THR A 460 20.14 -15.73 3.36
CA THR A 460 21.46 -16.37 3.50
C THR A 460 22.49 -15.41 4.08
N SER A 461 23.63 -15.91 4.55
CA SER A 461 24.78 -15.07 4.84
C SER A 461 25.77 -15.03 3.68
N ALA A 462 26.42 -13.88 3.49
CA ALA A 462 27.49 -13.65 2.53
C ALA A 462 28.78 -13.23 3.26
N THR A 463 29.91 -13.76 2.81
CA THR A 463 31.25 -13.53 3.38
C THR A 463 32.19 -12.97 2.32
N PHE A 464 32.87 -11.88 2.63
CA PHE A 464 33.72 -11.10 1.72
C PHE A 464 35.19 -11.23 2.11
N ASN A 465 36.07 -11.49 1.15
CA ASN A 465 37.50 -11.65 1.43
C ASN A 465 38.29 -10.33 1.46
N LYS A 466 37.72 -9.23 0.96
CA LYS A 466 38.37 -7.91 0.84
C LYS A 466 37.39 -6.77 1.08
N GLN A 467 37.87 -5.63 1.57
CA GLN A 467 37.04 -4.41 1.62
C GLN A 467 36.72 -3.92 0.20
N GLY A 468 35.54 -3.33 0.01
CA GLY A 468 35.08 -2.88 -1.30
C GLY A 468 33.57 -2.80 -1.43
N SER A 469 33.11 -2.35 -2.60
CA SER A 469 31.71 -2.38 -3.03
C SER A 469 31.44 -3.70 -3.76
N TYR A 470 30.33 -4.35 -3.48
CA TYR A 470 29.94 -5.63 -4.05
C TYR A 470 28.50 -5.58 -4.55
N ASP A 471 28.27 -6.02 -5.77
CA ASP A 471 26.94 -6.17 -6.34
C ASP A 471 26.51 -7.63 -6.24
N LEU A 472 25.51 -7.88 -5.40
CA LEU A 472 24.95 -9.20 -5.17
C LEU A 472 23.56 -9.27 -5.78
N LYS A 473 23.31 -10.28 -6.61
CA LYS A 473 22.05 -10.43 -7.33
C LYS A 473 21.24 -11.60 -6.79
N LEU A 474 19.98 -11.35 -6.45
CA LEU A 474 18.98 -12.38 -6.19
C LEU A 474 18.13 -12.58 -7.45
N VAL A 475 18.04 -13.83 -7.91
CA VAL A 475 17.08 -14.26 -8.93
C VAL A 475 16.02 -15.10 -8.24
N ALA A 476 14.74 -14.86 -8.56
CA ALA A 476 13.67 -15.81 -8.27
C ALA A 476 13.03 -16.29 -9.57
N SER A 477 12.63 -17.56 -9.61
CA SER A 477 11.93 -18.17 -10.74
C SER A 477 10.85 -19.12 -10.25
N ASP A 478 9.66 -19.01 -10.85
CA ASP A 478 8.53 -19.93 -10.68
C ASP A 478 8.70 -21.23 -11.51
N GLY A 479 9.72 -21.31 -12.36
CA GLY A 479 9.99 -22.45 -13.25
C GLY A 479 9.60 -22.22 -14.71
N GLU A 480 8.78 -21.22 -15.01
CA GLU A 480 8.46 -20.75 -16.36
C GLU A 480 8.98 -19.33 -16.59
N LYS A 481 8.80 -18.42 -15.62
CA LYS A 481 9.32 -17.06 -15.66
C LYS A 481 10.29 -16.79 -14.50
N SER A 482 11.01 -15.69 -14.61
CA SER A 482 12.01 -15.29 -13.62
C SER A 482 12.19 -13.78 -13.60
N ARG A 483 12.48 -13.25 -12.42
CA ARG A 483 12.89 -11.85 -12.20
C ARG A 483 14.10 -11.83 -11.30
N SER A 484 14.76 -10.68 -11.24
CA SER A 484 15.92 -10.50 -10.38
C SER A 484 16.07 -9.07 -9.91
N ASP A 485 16.76 -8.91 -8.79
CA ASP A 485 17.14 -7.62 -8.22
C ASP A 485 18.60 -7.65 -7.73
N VAL A 486 19.20 -6.48 -7.57
CA VAL A 486 20.61 -6.30 -7.17
C VAL A 486 20.70 -5.47 -5.90
N LEU A 487 21.45 -5.99 -4.94
CA LEU A 487 21.82 -5.37 -3.68
C LEU A 487 23.29 -4.97 -3.69
N ASN A 488 23.61 -3.73 -3.29
CA ASN A 488 24.98 -3.30 -3.07
C ASN A 488 25.40 -3.51 -1.61
N VAL A 489 26.54 -4.14 -1.40
CA VAL A 489 27.17 -4.31 -0.08
C VAL A 489 28.54 -3.63 -0.05
N TYR A 490 28.71 -2.70 0.88
CA TYR A 490 29.95 -1.99 1.11
C TYR A 490 30.65 -2.56 2.34
N TYR A 491 31.64 -3.42 2.13
CA TYR A 491 32.48 -3.91 3.22
C TYR A 491 33.62 -2.93 3.49
N VAL A 492 33.62 -2.32 4.67
CA VAL A 492 34.60 -1.33 5.12
C VAL A 492 35.34 -1.80 6.38
N LYS A 493 36.62 -1.44 6.50
CA LYS A 493 37.40 -1.67 7.74
C LYS A 493 37.71 -0.38 8.48
N ASP A 494 37.80 0.71 7.73
CA ASP A 494 38.10 2.05 8.24
C ASP A 494 36.79 2.84 8.35
N PHE A 495 36.20 2.83 9.55
CA PHE A 495 34.94 3.48 9.89
C PHE A 495 35.17 4.52 11.00
N ASN A 496 34.76 5.75 10.77
CA ASN A 496 34.91 6.89 11.68
C ASN A 496 33.63 7.72 11.65
N ASP A 497 32.65 7.44 12.53
CA ASP A 497 31.33 8.09 12.47
C ASP A 497 31.38 9.56 12.91
N VAL A 498 31.72 10.45 11.97
CA VAL A 498 31.73 11.90 12.16
C VAL A 498 30.48 12.49 11.52
N ILE A 499 29.71 13.22 12.32
CA ILE A 499 28.56 14.00 11.88
C ILE A 499 29.02 15.44 11.63
N ILE A 500 28.68 15.98 10.47
CA ILE A 500 29.05 17.34 10.06
C ILE A 500 27.77 18.16 9.90
N ASN A 501 27.62 19.19 10.73
CA ASN A 501 26.48 20.10 10.69
C ASN A 501 26.77 21.26 9.74
N LEU A 502 25.86 21.52 8.80
CA LEU A 502 25.98 22.57 7.80
C LEU A 502 25.13 23.79 8.17
N ASP A 503 25.47 24.43 9.28
CA ASP A 503 24.75 25.60 9.79
C ASP A 503 25.29 26.91 9.17
N THR A 504 26.54 26.86 8.70
CA THR A 504 27.28 27.96 8.06
C THR A 504 28.25 27.41 7.03
N ASP A 505 29.00 28.30 6.37
CA ASP A 505 30.20 27.96 5.60
C ASP A 505 31.11 27.01 6.40
N THR A 506 31.34 25.80 5.89
CA THR A 506 31.95 24.70 6.64
C THR A 506 33.11 24.10 5.89
N TYR A 507 34.26 23.98 6.56
CA TYR A 507 35.40 23.18 6.10
C TYR A 507 35.37 21.79 6.73
N ILE A 508 35.64 20.77 5.91
CA ILE A 508 35.74 19.37 6.31
C ILE A 508 37.11 18.87 5.84
N GLU A 509 37.91 18.38 6.78
CA GLU A 509 39.15 17.66 6.46
C GLU A 509 38.80 16.27 5.92
N ALA A 510 39.47 15.83 4.86
CA ALA A 510 39.10 14.61 4.14
C ALA A 510 39.27 13.37 5.00
N GLU A 511 40.15 13.36 6.01
CA GLU A 511 40.25 12.25 6.96
C GLU A 511 39.06 12.13 7.93
N ASN A 512 38.18 13.13 8.00
CA ASN A 512 36.95 13.11 8.82
C ASN A 512 35.77 12.48 8.07
N TYR A 513 36.03 11.44 7.28
CA TYR A 513 35.02 10.64 6.61
C TYR A 513 34.25 9.76 7.60
N ARG A 514 33.02 9.39 7.25
CA ARG A 514 32.24 8.33 7.88
C ARG A 514 32.83 6.95 7.64
N TYR A 515 33.16 6.64 6.38
CA TYR A 515 33.86 5.41 6.01
C TYR A 515 34.56 5.54 4.64
N LEU A 516 35.57 4.69 4.43
CA LEU A 516 36.27 4.52 3.16
C LEU A 516 35.90 3.18 2.51
N VAL A 517 35.64 3.21 1.21
CA VAL A 517 35.42 2.01 0.38
C VAL A 517 36.53 1.87 -0.65
N GLY A 518 36.87 0.62 -0.98
CA GLY A 518 37.85 0.29 -2.00
C GLY A 518 39.29 0.51 -1.52
N SER A 519 40.12 1.13 -2.37
CA SER A 519 41.54 1.39 -2.12
C SER A 519 41.84 2.77 -1.54
N ALA A 520 40.80 3.56 -1.22
CA ALA A 520 40.96 4.84 -0.55
C ALA A 520 41.68 4.67 0.79
N ARG A 521 42.71 5.48 1.05
CA ARG A 521 43.47 5.47 2.31
C ARG A 521 43.83 6.87 2.74
N VAL A 522 43.92 7.07 4.05
CA VAL A 522 44.54 8.28 4.61
C VAL A 522 46.05 8.13 4.55
N ILE A 523 46.72 9.05 3.86
CA ILE A 523 48.19 9.11 3.78
C ILE A 523 48.71 10.49 4.19
N ASN A 524 49.93 10.55 4.71
CA ASN A 524 50.55 11.83 5.06
C ASN A 524 51.02 12.56 3.79
N ASN A 525 50.71 13.84 3.67
CA ASN A 525 51.15 14.72 2.59
C ASN A 525 51.45 16.12 3.13
N ASN A 526 52.69 16.60 2.96
CA ASN A 526 53.13 17.89 3.49
C ASN A 526 52.48 19.12 2.82
N GLY A 527 51.90 18.96 1.62
CA GLY A 527 51.19 20.02 0.92
C GLY A 527 49.72 20.15 1.31
N ALA A 528 49.21 19.19 2.08
CA ALA A 528 47.82 19.16 2.52
C ALA A 528 47.61 19.93 3.81
N SER A 529 46.37 20.35 4.03
CA SER A 529 46.03 21.35 5.03
C SER A 529 46.19 20.87 6.49
N GLU A 530 45.94 19.58 6.77
CA GLU A 530 46.25 18.90 8.04
C GLU A 530 47.43 17.91 7.92
N GLY A 531 48.21 18.05 6.85
CA GLY A 531 49.32 17.14 6.55
C GLY A 531 48.86 15.74 6.12
N LYS A 532 47.58 15.55 5.80
CA LYS A 532 46.97 14.29 5.38
C LYS A 532 46.04 14.48 4.20
N ILE A 533 45.88 13.42 3.40
CA ILE A 533 44.90 13.35 2.30
C ILE A 533 44.26 11.98 2.28
N VAL A 534 43.09 11.88 1.68
CA VAL A 534 42.55 10.61 1.19
C VAL A 534 43.07 10.39 -0.23
N ASN A 535 43.70 9.25 -0.46
CA ASN A 535 44.31 8.89 -1.75
C ASN A 535 43.73 7.58 -2.30
N ALA A 536 43.40 7.58 -3.60
CA ALA A 536 43.12 6.38 -4.37
C ALA A 536 44.41 5.94 -5.10
N GLU A 537 45.16 5.00 -4.52
CA GLU A 537 46.49 4.61 -5.00
C GLU A 537 46.48 4.01 -6.43
N PRO A 538 47.52 4.28 -7.26
CA PRO A 538 47.73 3.62 -8.54
C PRO A 538 47.75 2.09 -8.44
N GLY A 539 47.09 1.40 -9.38
CA GLY A 539 47.01 -0.05 -9.47
C GLY A 539 46.09 -0.70 -8.43
N GLN A 540 45.25 0.06 -7.72
CA GLN A 540 44.33 -0.44 -6.70
C GLN A 540 42.83 -0.25 -7.03
N GLY A 541 42.47 -0.04 -8.30
CA GLY A 541 41.09 -0.07 -8.82
C GLY A 541 40.29 1.23 -8.67
N THR A 542 39.33 1.47 -9.58
CA THR A 542 38.55 2.71 -9.77
C THR A 542 37.23 2.80 -8.98
N TRP A 543 37.19 2.23 -7.77
CA TRP A 543 35.98 2.15 -6.93
C TRP A 543 36.21 2.74 -5.53
N ALA A 544 37.24 3.59 -5.40
CA ALA A 544 37.68 4.15 -4.14
C ALA A 544 36.84 5.38 -3.78
N TYR A 545 36.26 5.42 -2.58
CA TYR A 545 35.51 6.60 -2.15
C TYR A 545 35.56 6.83 -0.65
N SER A 546 35.33 8.09 -0.25
CA SER A 546 35.02 8.49 1.12
C SER A 546 33.59 9.00 1.19
N GLU A 547 32.81 8.52 2.15
CA GLU A 547 31.49 9.08 2.46
C GLU A 547 31.55 9.93 3.72
N TYR A 548 30.81 11.03 3.75
CA TYR A 548 30.60 11.90 4.91
C TYR A 548 29.11 11.92 5.25
N ARG A 549 28.79 12.11 6.54
CA ARG A 549 27.41 12.28 7.00
C ARG A 549 27.14 13.75 7.30
N LEU A 550 26.39 14.39 6.41
CA LEU A 550 26.07 15.81 6.50
C LEU A 550 24.67 16.01 7.07
N VAL A 551 24.49 17.05 7.88
CA VAL A 551 23.19 17.48 8.39
C VAL A 551 22.91 18.88 7.85
N THR A 552 21.83 19.05 7.10
CA THR A 552 21.35 20.35 6.65
C THR A 552 20.19 20.80 7.53
N PHE A 553 20.09 22.11 7.75
CA PHE A 553 19.06 22.73 8.60
C PHE A 553 18.10 23.63 7.82
N ALA A 554 18.25 23.66 6.49
CA ALA A 554 17.37 24.37 5.58
C ALA A 554 17.44 23.73 4.20
N SER A 555 16.31 23.76 3.48
CA SER A 555 16.31 23.40 2.08
C SER A 555 17.01 24.46 1.23
N GLY A 556 17.81 24.05 0.24
CA GLY A 556 18.51 25.01 -0.59
C GLY A 556 19.55 24.43 -1.54
N THR A 557 20.33 25.33 -2.15
CA THR A 557 21.49 24.97 -2.96
C THR A 557 22.75 24.97 -2.11
N TYR A 558 23.50 23.89 -2.16
CA TYR A 558 24.80 23.74 -1.51
C TYR A 558 25.89 23.66 -2.56
N TYR A 559 26.86 24.56 -2.46
CA TYR A 559 28.06 24.57 -3.28
C TYR A 559 29.17 23.82 -2.54
N VAL A 560 29.59 22.70 -3.10
CA VAL A 560 30.65 21.85 -2.57
C VAL A 560 31.91 22.11 -3.36
N TRP A 561 32.94 22.58 -2.67
CA TRP A 561 34.28 22.74 -3.18
C TRP A 561 35.15 21.61 -2.65
N ILE A 562 35.96 21.01 -3.51
CA ILE A 562 36.90 19.94 -3.12
C ILE A 562 38.30 20.34 -3.54
N ASN A 563 39.21 20.36 -2.57
CA ASN A 563 40.63 20.47 -2.82
C ASN A 563 41.14 19.11 -3.29
N ALA A 564 41.36 18.98 -4.59
CA ALA A 564 41.66 17.72 -5.25
C ALA A 564 43.01 17.78 -5.98
N SER A 565 43.72 16.66 -6.04
CA SER A 565 44.96 16.54 -6.82
C SER A 565 45.01 15.21 -7.56
N GLY A 566 45.76 15.14 -8.67
CA GLY A 566 45.99 13.91 -9.42
C GLY A 566 47.47 13.68 -9.74
N ILE A 567 47.83 12.44 -10.06
CA ILE A 567 49.21 12.03 -10.36
C ILE A 567 49.86 12.79 -11.53
N ASP A 568 49.06 13.30 -12.48
CA ASP A 568 49.53 14.16 -13.56
C ASP A 568 48.47 15.17 -14.00
N SER A 569 48.82 16.05 -14.94
CA SER A 569 47.96 17.14 -15.40
C SER A 569 46.76 16.72 -16.24
N ASN A 570 46.63 15.44 -16.58
CA ASN A 570 45.48 14.89 -17.29
C ASN A 570 44.46 14.25 -16.33
N SER A 571 44.80 14.16 -15.04
CA SER A 571 43.89 13.63 -14.04
C SER A 571 42.63 14.48 -13.92
N ASN A 572 41.48 13.85 -14.06
CA ASN A 572 40.16 14.44 -13.95
C ASN A 572 39.14 13.52 -13.25
N GLY A 573 39.60 12.41 -12.68
CA GLY A 573 38.73 11.33 -12.23
C GLY A 573 38.29 11.45 -10.78
N ILE A 574 37.65 12.54 -10.40
CA ILE A 574 36.90 12.66 -9.13
C ILE A 574 35.45 13.02 -9.45
N LYS A 575 34.52 12.33 -8.77
CA LYS A 575 33.09 12.63 -8.79
C LYS A 575 32.55 12.80 -7.38
N VAL A 576 31.41 13.48 -7.30
CA VAL A 576 30.75 13.78 -6.03
C VAL A 576 29.27 13.50 -6.14
N ALA A 577 28.72 12.87 -5.13
CA ALA A 577 27.29 12.61 -5.02
C ALA A 577 26.76 13.11 -3.68
N PHE A 578 25.55 13.65 -3.72
CA PHE A 578 24.75 14.06 -2.57
C PHE A 578 23.42 13.31 -2.72
N ASN A 579 23.14 12.33 -1.85
CA ASN A 579 22.01 11.35 -1.86
C ASN A 579 22.21 10.05 -2.68
N ASP A 580 21.48 8.99 -2.30
CA ASP A 580 21.40 7.68 -2.98
C ASP A 580 20.46 7.66 -4.23
N LEU A 581 20.37 8.76 -4.99
CA LEU A 581 19.33 8.96 -6.03
C LEU A 581 19.81 8.85 -7.50
N ASN A 582 20.88 8.11 -7.81
CA ASN A 582 21.35 7.91 -9.21
C ASN A 582 21.64 9.20 -10.00
N THR A 583 21.95 10.32 -9.35
CA THR A 583 22.38 11.57 -9.99
C THR A 583 23.85 11.85 -9.70
N GLU A 584 24.73 11.11 -10.37
CA GLU A 584 26.15 11.43 -10.38
C GLU A 584 26.39 12.76 -11.13
N ILE A 585 26.95 13.77 -10.46
CA ILE A 585 27.36 15.00 -11.14
C ILE A 585 28.88 14.90 -11.39
N PRO A 586 29.32 14.79 -12.67
CA PRO A 586 30.74 14.80 -12.97
C PRO A 586 31.34 16.17 -12.64
N ILE A 587 32.59 16.17 -12.16
CA ILE A 587 33.36 17.38 -12.03
C ILE A 587 33.88 17.77 -13.43
N ASP A 588 33.31 18.82 -14.02
CA ASP A 588 33.89 19.46 -15.22
C ASP A 588 35.02 20.41 -14.77
N GLY A 589 36.24 19.89 -14.66
CA GLY A 589 37.42 20.68 -14.32
C GLY A 589 38.71 19.85 -14.32
N THR A 590 39.81 20.43 -14.80
CA THR A 590 41.14 19.79 -14.74
C THR A 590 41.64 19.82 -13.30
N ILE A 591 41.98 18.67 -12.72
CA ILE A 591 42.58 18.59 -11.40
C ILE A 591 44.09 18.83 -11.54
N THR A 592 44.68 19.67 -10.69
CA THR A 592 46.10 19.99 -10.76
C THR A 592 46.96 18.95 -10.04
N ASN A 593 48.25 18.83 -10.39
CA ASN A 593 49.21 17.91 -9.74
C ASN A 593 49.83 18.54 -8.46
N SER A 594 49.05 19.30 -7.71
CA SER A 594 49.43 19.91 -6.44
C SER A 594 48.20 20.33 -5.64
N PHE A 595 48.30 20.37 -4.31
CA PHE A 595 47.28 21.00 -3.45
C PHE A 595 47.64 22.48 -3.22
N ASP A 596 47.28 23.35 -4.17
CA ASP A 596 47.50 24.80 -4.08
C ASP A 596 46.18 25.60 -4.27
N GLY A 597 46.24 26.91 -4.46
CA GLY A 597 45.01 27.71 -4.64
C GLY A 597 44.20 27.32 -5.89
N SER A 598 44.78 26.57 -6.83
CA SER A 598 44.13 26.16 -8.09
C SER A 598 43.57 24.74 -8.09
N SER A 599 43.73 23.98 -7.00
CA SER A 599 43.23 22.60 -6.87
C SER A 599 41.79 22.50 -6.37
N TRP A 600 41.15 23.62 -6.05
CA TRP A 600 39.75 23.64 -5.63
C TRP A 600 38.80 23.54 -6.81
N VAL A 601 37.90 22.56 -6.75
CA VAL A 601 36.86 22.37 -7.77
C VAL A 601 35.46 22.46 -7.18
N LYS A 602 34.57 23.19 -7.85
CA LYS A 602 33.21 23.51 -7.37
C LYS A 602 32.14 22.67 -8.04
N ILE A 603 31.16 22.24 -7.25
CA ILE A 603 29.93 21.59 -7.71
C ILE A 603 28.74 22.23 -7.00
N ALA A 604 27.63 22.43 -7.72
CA ALA A 604 26.40 22.94 -7.15
C ALA A 604 25.36 21.81 -7.02
N PHE A 605 24.88 21.55 -5.81
CA PHE A 605 23.78 20.64 -5.53
C PHE A 605 22.54 21.47 -5.19
N ASN A 606 21.54 21.44 -6.07
CA ASN A 606 20.32 22.24 -5.91
C ASN A 606 19.23 21.44 -5.19
N ASN A 607 18.32 22.15 -4.51
CA ASN A 607 17.11 21.59 -3.91
C ASN A 607 17.39 20.46 -2.89
N ILE A 608 18.50 20.56 -2.15
CA ILE A 608 18.76 19.65 -1.03
C ILE A 608 17.79 20.00 0.09
N PRO A 609 16.92 19.09 0.56
CA PRO A 609 15.99 19.40 1.65
C PRO A 609 16.71 19.51 3.01
N GLU A 610 15.96 19.81 4.08
CA GLU A 610 16.45 19.67 5.45
C GLU A 610 16.52 18.18 5.82
N GLY A 611 17.65 17.74 6.39
CA GLY A 611 17.82 16.34 6.76
C GLY A 611 19.26 15.89 6.91
N VAL A 612 19.45 14.58 6.93
CA VAL A 612 20.77 13.94 7.06
C VAL A 612 21.10 13.23 5.75
N TYR A 613 22.21 13.59 5.13
CA TYR A 613 22.56 13.17 3.77
C TYR A 613 23.98 12.62 3.67
N PRO A 614 24.20 11.57 2.85
CA PRO A 614 25.53 11.14 2.49
C PRO A 614 26.11 12.08 1.42
N LEU A 615 27.32 12.57 1.66
CA LEU A 615 28.18 13.14 0.63
C LEU A 615 29.26 12.11 0.28
N ARG A 616 29.28 11.62 -0.94
CA ARG A 616 30.34 10.71 -1.44
C ARG A 616 31.29 11.46 -2.33
N ILE A 617 32.59 11.29 -2.10
CA ILE A 617 33.66 11.69 -3.02
C ILE A 617 34.33 10.42 -3.49
N TYR A 618 34.27 10.14 -4.79
CA TYR A 618 34.73 8.89 -5.37
C TYR A 618 35.67 9.12 -6.54
N ALA A 619 36.71 8.31 -6.58
CA ALA A 619 37.68 8.27 -7.65
C ALA A 619 37.09 7.49 -8.84
N THR A 620 37.14 8.07 -10.03
CA THR A 620 36.84 7.39 -11.30
C THR A 620 38.09 7.05 -12.10
N GLU A 621 39.26 7.43 -11.61
CA GLU A 621 40.56 7.01 -12.12
C GLU A 621 41.50 6.73 -10.95
N GLU A 622 42.62 6.06 -11.22
CA GLU A 622 43.62 5.79 -10.19
C GLU A 622 44.59 6.97 -10.03
N GLY A 623 45.14 7.16 -8.82
CA GLY A 623 46.12 8.21 -8.55
C GLY A 623 45.52 9.59 -8.32
N VAL A 624 44.24 9.67 -7.95
CA VAL A 624 43.61 10.92 -7.49
C VAL A 624 43.53 10.96 -5.96
N SER A 625 43.57 12.17 -5.43
CA SER A 625 43.53 12.42 -3.99
C SER A 625 42.67 13.64 -3.67
N TRP A 626 42.12 13.68 -2.46
CA TRP A 626 41.42 14.85 -1.93
C TRP A 626 41.83 15.14 -0.48
N ASP A 627 41.87 16.43 -0.13
CA ASP A 627 42.36 16.94 1.15
C ASP A 627 41.26 17.63 1.95
N ARG A 628 40.71 18.75 1.45
CA ARG A 628 39.74 19.55 2.19
C ARG A 628 38.51 19.80 1.35
N ILE A 629 37.36 19.77 1.98
CA ILE A 629 36.06 20.05 1.38
C ILE A 629 35.53 21.33 2.01
N PHE A 630 34.97 22.21 1.20
CA PHE A 630 34.37 23.44 1.66
C PHE A 630 32.93 23.52 1.13
N ILE A 631 31.97 23.64 2.04
CA ILE A 631 30.54 23.67 1.71
C ILE A 631 29.96 25.01 2.12
N THR A 632 29.25 25.66 1.20
CA THR A 632 28.60 26.96 1.41
C THR A 632 27.27 27.02 0.66
N THR A 633 26.34 27.87 1.10
CA THR A 633 25.13 28.22 0.35
C THR A 633 25.32 29.48 -0.51
N ASP A 634 26.45 30.19 -0.39
CA ASP A 634 26.75 31.37 -1.20
C ASP A 634 27.46 30.98 -2.50
N SER A 635 26.83 31.31 -3.62
CA SER A 635 27.37 31.02 -4.96
C SER A 635 28.63 31.80 -5.30
N ASN A 636 28.93 32.88 -4.58
CA ASN A 636 30.07 33.75 -4.84
C ASN A 636 31.27 33.47 -3.94
N LEU A 637 31.11 32.62 -2.92
CA LEU A 637 32.16 32.36 -1.95
C LEU A 637 33.06 31.22 -2.41
N GLU A 638 34.37 31.47 -2.34
CA GLU A 638 35.44 30.55 -2.75
C GLU A 638 36.33 30.24 -1.54
N PRO A 639 36.82 29.00 -1.41
CA PRO A 639 37.72 28.63 -0.33
C PRO A 639 39.05 29.42 -0.41
N GLY A 640 39.48 29.96 0.73
CA GLY A 640 40.71 30.76 0.84
C GLY A 640 40.58 32.27 0.62
N GLN A 641 39.37 32.82 0.47
CA GLN A 641 39.11 34.27 0.54
C GLN A 641 38.89 34.81 1.96
#